data_AF-A0A1U9NKV4-F1
#
_entry.id   AF-A0A1U9NKV4-F1
#
_cell.length_a   1.000
_cell.length_b   1.000
_cell.length_c   1.000
_cell.angle_alpha   90.00
_cell.angle_beta   90.00
_cell.angle_gamma   90.00
#
_symmetry.space_group_name_H-M   'P 1'
#
loop_
_entity.id
_entity.type
_entity.pdbx_description
1 polymer ?
#
loop_
_entity_poly.entity_id
_entity_poly.type
_entity_poly.pdbx_seq_one_letter_code
_entity_poly.pdbx_strand_id
1 'polypeptide(L)'
;MNILKNTFTALLTAALTATTLAALPGTGTESDPWLIQTRAHFDEFAADPNYWDDHTRLETDIDLSDKTYNTAVIAPDIDTANHFQGTSFTGVFDGNAHSISNLTINSDEIDRDYLALFGCMEGEASAIKNIHLTGFTVTGLGHSVHWASLCSINENGQIINCHVTNSFVGLRLQNDATFGPNIVAGLCAENYGKILSCTATDITVSGFSYVGGLCAQNIGRIEFSHANCNTFSNSSAGGLCSGNLGTIKFSYANGTTNGGSAVGGLCAANTGTINKSFATGNALGTGNEVGGLCGGNFLGSISDCYATGEASGANSVGGLCGINFKASITRCYASGNPTGNENTGGLVGKNERGFIENCYSTGKVSGNINLGGLIGKNIFGGIKRSFWNLESSEIQTSAGGLAKTTAQMQIPSTFIDDGWVVNDLSSGTPGWYMPVNDYPKLVWQHADTAQVPYLTGKSISSAQNALMSAGFATGELVYVNSFTIPADKVTSLSVFTGGYVHTSVPIDIYVSAGSSADGSPSNPFEIACRTDLESVNQDLSAHYIMTNDVFMGFDKIYSEPVIAPDTDNGTEQFDGIPFNGSIDGRNHYISYFTISSDNPLMALIGAIGSEGEVTNVQLESFDVTGRGPIGGLCGINDGLIEAVSISADIYCTLDFAGGLAGKNNGTIYSSSAECEITGGESVGGICGINSGSLNNCWSEGICKGLVNVGGLCGFNTQSIDNSHSNSRILSFSDGGNIGGLCGRNDGRITRSYATGSIEAPSDIVGGLCGANLGILEKSFAAGSVIGNSFVGGLCGNNYADSIIVSCYASGSVTAHRFLGGLCGLNEGRTSNSYATGDVTGEQGSVGGLCGENRGGIVELCYAVGSVTTDDYYHACAVTGINIELEAVIRNCFWNTETAQTDTGYLTDSDWPGTIENVTGLTTTQMQTLATFTNAGWDFVGETANGTEDIWRMCTDGTAYPRLWWEFAAADITCPDGVNLSDLAALSNTWTLSPDQPNFNPRADFNNDSTIDIADLTILAENWLEDTG
;
A
#
# COMPACT_ATOMS: atom_id res chain seq x y z
N MET A 1 38.93 -86.74 -17.84
CA MET A 1 37.52 -87.06 -17.53
C MET A 1 37.09 -86.74 -16.07
N ASN A 2 37.95 -86.14 -15.23
CA ASN A 2 37.57 -85.57 -13.92
C ASN A 2 37.68 -84.03 -13.85
N ILE A 3 38.07 -83.35 -14.95
CA ILE A 3 38.21 -81.88 -15.01
C ILE A 3 36.96 -81.21 -15.63
N LEU A 4 36.11 -81.96 -16.36
CA LEU A 4 34.83 -81.47 -16.90
C LEU A 4 33.65 -81.59 -15.93
N LYS A 5 33.80 -82.29 -14.79
CA LYS A 5 32.75 -82.41 -13.75
C LYS A 5 32.81 -81.28 -12.72
N ASN A 6 33.99 -80.73 -12.43
CA ASN A 6 34.12 -79.69 -11.40
C ASN A 6 33.81 -78.28 -11.92
N THR A 7 33.92 -78.02 -13.22
CA THR A 7 33.50 -76.74 -13.83
C THR A 7 32.00 -76.65 -14.07
N PHE A 8 31.30 -77.76 -14.33
CA PHE A 8 29.84 -77.76 -14.50
C PHE A 8 29.07 -77.68 -13.16
N THR A 9 29.67 -78.15 -12.06
CA THR A 9 29.04 -78.09 -10.73
C THR A 9 29.25 -76.73 -10.05
N ALA A 10 30.29 -75.96 -10.43
CA ALA A 10 30.51 -74.59 -9.95
C ALA A 10 29.71 -73.52 -10.73
N LEU A 11 29.38 -73.78 -12.00
CA LEU A 11 28.50 -72.91 -12.79
C LEU A 11 27.01 -73.09 -12.47
N LEU A 12 26.61 -74.23 -11.89
CA LEU A 12 25.20 -74.48 -11.51
C LEU A 12 24.88 -74.03 -10.08
N THR A 13 25.86 -73.88 -9.19
CA THR A 13 25.66 -73.28 -7.85
C THR A 13 25.78 -71.76 -7.82
N ALA A 14 26.37 -71.12 -8.84
CA ALA A 14 26.34 -69.66 -8.99
C ALA A 14 25.09 -69.13 -9.74
N ALA A 15 24.34 -70.01 -10.40
CA ALA A 15 23.11 -69.68 -11.13
C ALA A 15 21.81 -70.02 -10.36
N LEU A 16 21.92 -70.45 -9.09
CA LEU A 16 20.79 -70.72 -8.20
C LEU A 16 20.95 -69.99 -6.85
N THR A 17 21.20 -68.69 -6.91
CA THR A 17 20.69 -67.72 -5.93
C THR A 17 20.18 -66.49 -6.69
N ALA A 18 19.32 -66.72 -7.68
CA ALA A 18 18.27 -65.75 -7.90
C ALA A 18 17.34 -65.89 -6.70
N THR A 19 17.59 -65.09 -5.65
CA THR A 19 16.53 -64.73 -4.72
C THR A 19 15.44 -64.15 -5.60
N THR A 20 14.38 -64.93 -5.85
CA THR A 20 13.12 -64.38 -6.34
C THR A 20 12.80 -63.23 -5.39
N LEU A 21 12.87 -61.98 -5.87
CA LEU A 21 12.41 -60.86 -5.06
C LEU A 21 10.96 -61.18 -4.68
N ALA A 22 10.65 -61.00 -3.39
CA ALA A 22 9.31 -61.28 -2.89
C ALA A 22 8.39 -60.17 -3.39
N ALA A 23 7.41 -60.52 -4.23
CA ALA A 23 6.36 -59.60 -4.65
C ALA A 23 5.70 -58.96 -3.43
N LEU A 24 5.41 -57.66 -3.50
CA LEU A 24 4.81 -56.94 -2.38
C LEU A 24 3.40 -57.49 -2.09
N PRO A 25 3.02 -57.72 -0.82
CA PRO A 25 1.63 -57.97 -0.45
C PRO A 25 0.75 -56.75 -0.73
N GLY A 26 -0.50 -56.95 -1.16
CA GLY A 26 -1.47 -55.89 -1.44
C GLY A 26 -1.96 -55.92 -2.89
N THR A 27 -2.67 -54.87 -3.32
CA THR A 27 -3.08 -54.68 -4.72
C THR A 27 -2.81 -53.27 -5.26
N GLY A 28 -2.12 -52.41 -4.51
CA GLY A 28 -1.79 -51.04 -4.92
C GLY A 28 -2.93 -50.03 -4.83
N THR A 29 -4.08 -50.40 -4.28
CA THR A 29 -5.23 -49.49 -4.15
C THR A 29 -5.19 -48.72 -2.82
N GLU A 30 -5.88 -47.59 -2.72
CA GLU A 30 -5.96 -46.82 -1.47
C GLU A 30 -6.46 -47.69 -0.27
N SER A 31 -7.41 -48.59 -0.51
CA SER A 31 -7.94 -49.51 0.52
C SER A 31 -7.06 -50.73 0.79
N ASP A 32 -6.17 -51.09 -0.12
CA ASP A 32 -5.28 -52.26 -0.04
C ASP A 32 -3.93 -51.96 -0.71
N PRO A 33 -3.08 -51.13 -0.06
CA PRO A 33 -1.82 -50.66 -0.62
C PRO A 33 -0.76 -51.76 -0.66
N TRP A 34 0.26 -51.60 -1.50
CA TRP A 34 1.45 -52.45 -1.48
C TRP A 34 2.20 -52.31 -0.14
N LEU A 35 2.54 -53.41 0.53
CA LEU A 35 3.11 -53.41 1.89
C LEU A 35 4.61 -53.72 1.92
N ILE A 36 5.41 -52.76 2.38
CA ILE A 36 6.84 -52.94 2.61
C ILE A 36 7.06 -53.40 4.05
N GLN A 37 7.21 -54.71 4.23
CA GLN A 37 7.37 -55.37 5.54
C GLN A 37 8.81 -55.81 5.83
N THR A 38 9.70 -55.75 4.83
CA THR A 38 11.09 -56.18 4.95
C THR A 38 12.00 -55.37 4.04
N ARG A 39 13.31 -55.43 4.31
CA ARG A 39 14.35 -54.85 3.44
C ARG A 39 14.25 -55.35 1.98
N ALA A 40 13.91 -56.62 1.77
CA ALA A 40 13.77 -57.19 0.44
C ALA A 40 12.54 -56.66 -0.31
N HIS A 41 11.42 -56.36 0.38
CA HIS A 41 10.26 -55.71 -0.24
C HIS A 41 10.61 -54.29 -0.69
N PHE A 42 11.42 -53.57 0.11
CA PHE A 42 11.88 -52.24 -0.27
C PHE A 42 12.77 -52.29 -1.53
N ASP A 43 13.68 -53.27 -1.63
CA ASP A 43 14.49 -53.46 -2.84
C ASP A 43 13.65 -53.75 -4.09
N GLU A 44 12.59 -54.56 -3.95
CA GLU A 44 11.66 -54.84 -5.06
C GLU A 44 10.92 -53.58 -5.50
N PHE A 45 10.35 -52.84 -4.54
CA PHE A 45 9.66 -51.58 -4.82
C PHE A 45 10.58 -50.54 -5.48
N ALA A 46 11.82 -50.44 -5.01
CA ALA A 46 12.80 -49.50 -5.56
C ALA A 46 13.30 -49.91 -6.96
N ALA A 47 13.23 -51.19 -7.32
CA ALA A 47 13.74 -51.69 -8.59
C ALA A 47 12.69 -51.77 -9.72
N ASP A 48 11.40 -51.85 -9.39
CA ASP A 48 10.31 -52.02 -10.36
C ASP A 48 9.38 -50.79 -10.45
N PRO A 49 9.42 -50.03 -11.56
CA PRO A 49 8.54 -48.88 -11.78
C PRO A 49 7.04 -49.18 -11.80
N ASN A 50 6.62 -50.45 -11.94
CA ASN A 50 5.21 -50.82 -11.93
C ASN A 50 4.50 -50.60 -10.58
N TYR A 51 5.24 -50.26 -9.52
CA TYR A 51 4.66 -49.89 -8.23
C TYR A 51 4.57 -48.36 -8.03
N TRP A 52 5.11 -47.55 -8.93
CA TRP A 52 5.34 -46.11 -8.71
C TRP A 52 4.14 -45.22 -9.07
N ASP A 53 3.07 -45.76 -9.64
CA ASP A 53 1.78 -45.11 -9.91
C ASP A 53 0.66 -45.57 -8.95
N ASP A 54 0.99 -46.47 -8.01
CA ASP A 54 0.07 -47.09 -7.05
C ASP A 54 0.23 -46.56 -5.60
N HIS A 55 -0.63 -47.02 -4.69
CA HIS A 55 -0.51 -46.78 -3.25
C HIS A 55 0.39 -47.82 -2.57
N THR A 56 1.40 -47.35 -1.84
CA THR A 56 2.40 -48.15 -1.11
C THR A 56 2.51 -47.67 0.34
N ARG A 57 2.70 -48.60 1.30
CA ARG A 57 2.82 -48.29 2.73
C ARG A 57 3.97 -49.07 3.40
N LEU A 58 4.73 -48.40 4.27
CA LEU A 58 5.70 -49.06 5.16
C LEU A 58 4.98 -49.72 6.36
N GLU A 59 5.46 -50.90 6.74
CA GLU A 59 5.01 -51.65 7.93
C GLU A 59 6.18 -51.95 8.89
N THR A 60 7.38 -51.49 8.56
CA THR A 60 8.59 -51.64 9.38
C THR A 60 9.58 -50.52 9.04
N ASP A 61 10.49 -50.26 9.97
CA ASP A 61 11.68 -49.45 9.70
C ASP A 61 12.63 -50.16 8.72
N ILE A 62 13.32 -49.38 7.89
CA ILE A 62 14.25 -49.87 6.85
C ILE A 62 15.64 -49.27 7.06
N ASP A 63 16.66 -50.12 7.18
CA ASP A 63 18.07 -49.70 7.22
C ASP A 63 18.76 -49.94 5.88
N LEU A 64 19.41 -48.90 5.34
CA LEU A 64 20.09 -48.90 4.04
C LEU A 64 21.63 -48.86 4.16
N SER A 65 22.16 -49.13 5.36
CA SER A 65 23.61 -49.07 5.67
C SER A 65 24.48 -50.08 4.90
N ASP A 66 23.89 -51.08 4.28
CA ASP A 66 24.57 -52.18 3.60
C ASP A 66 24.98 -51.87 2.15
N LYS A 67 24.49 -50.76 1.58
CA LYS A 67 24.69 -50.41 0.17
C LYS A 67 24.96 -48.92 -0.04
N THR A 68 25.96 -48.60 -0.86
CA THR A 68 26.16 -47.26 -1.44
C THR A 68 25.48 -47.19 -2.80
N TYR A 69 24.69 -46.14 -3.03
CA TYR A 69 24.03 -45.85 -4.30
C TYR A 69 24.80 -44.78 -5.07
N ASN A 70 24.61 -44.71 -6.38
CA ASN A 70 25.20 -43.68 -7.26
C ASN A 70 24.15 -42.92 -8.11
N THR A 71 22.88 -43.20 -7.85
CA THR A 71 21.67 -42.58 -8.43
C THR A 71 20.63 -42.48 -7.31
N ALA A 72 19.50 -41.81 -7.55
CA ALA A 72 18.37 -41.90 -6.62
C ALA A 72 17.91 -43.36 -6.44
N VAL A 73 17.31 -43.66 -5.28
CA VAL A 73 16.92 -45.02 -4.95
C VAL A 73 15.62 -45.42 -5.66
N ILE A 74 14.67 -44.50 -5.74
CA ILE A 74 13.36 -44.64 -6.38
C ILE A 74 13.24 -43.54 -7.44
N ALA A 75 12.65 -43.86 -8.59
CA ALA A 75 12.56 -42.95 -9.73
C ALA A 75 13.92 -42.31 -10.10
N PRO A 76 14.99 -43.10 -10.32
CA PRO A 76 16.29 -42.57 -10.69
C PRO A 76 16.26 -41.97 -12.08
N ASP A 77 17.07 -40.93 -12.26
CA ASP A 77 17.40 -40.47 -13.58
C ASP A 77 18.27 -41.50 -14.33
N ILE A 78 18.07 -41.60 -15.64
CA ILE A 78 18.63 -42.69 -16.45
C ILE A 78 19.77 -42.25 -17.35
N ASP A 79 19.93 -40.96 -17.63
CA ASP A 79 21.02 -40.45 -18.47
C ASP A 79 21.82 -39.30 -17.82
N THR A 80 22.43 -38.42 -18.62
CA THR A 80 23.30 -37.31 -18.19
C THR A 80 22.92 -36.00 -18.86
N ALA A 81 21.71 -35.91 -19.43
CA ALA A 81 21.19 -34.67 -19.97
C ALA A 81 20.66 -33.78 -18.84
N ASN A 82 20.53 -32.50 -19.13
CA ASN A 82 20.25 -31.43 -18.17
C ASN A 82 18.76 -31.30 -17.77
N HIS A 83 18.00 -32.39 -17.84
CA HIS A 83 16.60 -32.51 -17.42
C HIS A 83 16.38 -33.96 -16.93
N PHE A 84 15.25 -34.27 -16.30
CA PHE A 84 14.97 -35.64 -15.85
C PHE A 84 14.45 -36.52 -17.00
N GLN A 85 14.95 -37.75 -17.16
CA GLN A 85 14.46 -38.71 -18.17
C GLN A 85 14.01 -40.05 -17.57
N GLY A 86 14.08 -40.20 -16.25
CA GLY A 86 13.60 -41.38 -15.55
C GLY A 86 12.07 -41.54 -15.62
N THR A 87 11.55 -42.65 -15.07
CA THR A 87 10.11 -42.78 -14.82
C THR A 87 9.78 -42.09 -13.50
N SER A 88 8.96 -41.04 -13.55
CA SER A 88 8.52 -40.27 -12.37
C SER A 88 7.67 -41.12 -11.42
N PHE A 89 7.76 -40.83 -10.13
CA PHE A 89 6.83 -41.37 -9.14
C PHE A 89 5.51 -40.59 -9.13
N THR A 90 4.40 -41.24 -9.45
CA THR A 90 3.06 -40.62 -9.58
C THR A 90 2.04 -41.12 -8.56
N GLY A 91 2.38 -42.16 -7.80
CA GLY A 91 1.54 -42.81 -6.80
C GLY A 91 1.61 -42.21 -5.40
N VAL A 92 1.26 -42.99 -4.38
CA VAL A 92 1.26 -42.56 -2.97
C VAL A 92 2.17 -43.44 -2.13
N PHE A 93 3.20 -42.87 -1.52
CA PHE A 93 4.09 -43.54 -0.58
C PHE A 93 3.80 -43.07 0.85
N ASP A 94 3.19 -43.93 1.66
CA ASP A 94 2.90 -43.67 3.07
C ASP A 94 3.92 -44.37 3.98
N GLY A 95 4.76 -43.58 4.63
CA GLY A 95 5.72 -44.08 5.62
C GLY A 95 5.06 -44.64 6.87
N ASN A 96 3.78 -44.35 7.13
CA ASN A 96 3.02 -44.87 8.28
C ASN A 96 3.77 -44.69 9.63
N ALA A 97 4.46 -43.56 9.78
CA ALA A 97 5.33 -43.22 10.92
C ALA A 97 6.57 -44.11 11.12
N HIS A 98 6.94 -44.92 10.12
CA HIS A 98 8.21 -45.65 10.10
C HIS A 98 9.38 -44.81 9.57
N SER A 99 10.57 -45.29 9.87
CA SER A 99 11.83 -44.66 9.51
C SER A 99 12.58 -45.39 8.40
N ILE A 100 13.31 -44.62 7.58
CA ILE A 100 14.36 -45.15 6.70
C ILE A 100 15.69 -44.54 7.14
N SER A 101 16.71 -45.38 7.36
CA SER A 101 17.98 -44.95 7.94
C SER A 101 19.21 -45.25 7.09
N ASN A 102 20.26 -44.45 7.31
CA ASN A 102 21.65 -44.70 6.89
C ASN A 102 21.87 -44.84 5.37
N LEU A 103 21.04 -44.20 4.54
CA LEU A 103 21.26 -44.15 3.10
C LEU A 103 22.57 -43.41 2.78
N THR A 104 23.43 -44.02 1.96
CA THR A 104 24.59 -43.35 1.38
C THR A 104 24.46 -43.30 -0.14
N ILE A 105 24.39 -42.10 -0.72
CA ILE A 105 24.48 -41.86 -2.17
C ILE A 105 25.81 -41.14 -2.45
N ASN A 106 26.63 -41.70 -3.33
CA ASN A 106 27.85 -41.09 -3.82
C ASN A 106 27.94 -41.16 -5.36
N SER A 107 27.98 -40.00 -6.02
CA SER A 107 28.13 -39.87 -7.48
C SER A 107 29.55 -39.50 -7.95
N ASP A 108 30.58 -39.59 -7.10
CA ASP A 108 31.97 -39.21 -7.44
C ASP A 108 32.54 -39.87 -8.73
N GLU A 109 31.97 -40.99 -9.18
CA GLU A 109 32.42 -41.74 -10.35
C GLU A 109 31.63 -41.44 -11.65
N ILE A 110 30.46 -40.80 -11.57
CA ILE A 110 29.56 -40.57 -12.71
C ILE A 110 28.83 -39.24 -12.48
N ASP A 111 28.91 -38.31 -13.44
CA ASP A 111 28.18 -37.03 -13.42
C ASP A 111 26.68 -37.31 -13.57
N ARG A 112 26.00 -37.51 -12.44
CA ARG A 112 24.57 -37.84 -12.33
C ARG A 112 23.84 -36.77 -11.52
N ASP A 113 22.69 -36.37 -12.02
CA ASP A 113 21.80 -35.41 -11.40
C ASP A 113 20.68 -36.13 -10.60
N TYR A 114 19.84 -35.36 -9.90
CA TYR A 114 18.66 -35.87 -9.20
C TYR A 114 18.94 -36.94 -8.12
N LEU A 115 19.87 -36.64 -7.21
CA LEU A 115 20.25 -37.56 -6.13
C LEU A 115 19.42 -37.32 -4.86
N ALA A 116 18.55 -38.28 -4.53
CA ALA A 116 17.79 -38.36 -3.29
C ALA A 116 17.22 -39.77 -3.09
N LEU A 117 16.40 -39.99 -2.05
CA LEU A 117 15.60 -41.21 -1.96
C LEU A 117 14.68 -41.37 -3.18
N PHE A 118 14.00 -40.29 -3.59
CA PHE A 118 13.18 -40.20 -4.80
C PHE A 118 13.80 -39.19 -5.79
N GLY A 119 14.09 -39.59 -7.02
CA GLY A 119 14.65 -38.68 -8.03
C GLY A 119 13.63 -37.64 -8.49
N CYS A 120 12.48 -38.09 -9.01
CA CYS A 120 11.38 -37.22 -9.41
C CYS A 120 10.03 -37.77 -8.98
N MET A 121 9.15 -36.88 -8.52
CA MET A 121 7.73 -37.15 -8.36
C MET A 121 6.89 -36.17 -9.19
N GLU A 122 5.78 -36.64 -9.75
CA GLU A 122 4.98 -35.88 -10.72
C GLU A 122 3.47 -36.05 -10.49
N GLY A 123 2.72 -34.94 -10.61
CA GLY A 123 1.26 -34.93 -10.65
C GLY A 123 0.58 -34.63 -9.30
N GLU A 124 -0.59 -33.97 -9.34
CA GLU A 124 -1.29 -33.47 -8.14
C GLU A 124 -1.75 -34.58 -7.17
N ALA A 125 -1.97 -35.79 -7.67
CA ALA A 125 -2.33 -36.96 -6.87
C ALA A 125 -1.12 -37.65 -6.22
N SER A 126 0.10 -37.40 -6.72
CA SER A 126 1.33 -38.00 -6.20
C SER A 126 1.63 -37.49 -4.81
N ALA A 127 1.94 -38.39 -3.88
CA ALA A 127 2.22 -38.01 -2.51
C ALA A 127 3.28 -38.89 -1.82
N ILE A 128 4.18 -38.24 -1.08
CA ILE A 128 5.07 -38.89 -0.12
C ILE A 128 4.71 -38.35 1.26
N LYS A 129 4.32 -39.23 2.19
CA LYS A 129 3.81 -38.81 3.50
C LYS A 129 4.26 -39.65 4.67
N ASN A 130 4.26 -39.06 5.87
CA ASN A 130 4.42 -39.75 7.17
C ASN A 130 5.70 -40.60 7.31
N ILE A 131 6.83 -40.13 6.79
CA ILE A 131 8.11 -40.86 6.83
C ILE A 131 9.19 -40.07 7.58
N HIS A 132 10.04 -40.77 8.34
CA HIS A 132 11.20 -40.20 9.00
C HIS A 132 12.51 -40.73 8.38
N LEU A 133 13.33 -39.85 7.81
CA LEU A 133 14.67 -40.16 7.29
C LEU A 133 15.74 -39.81 8.32
N THR A 134 16.69 -40.70 8.58
CA THR A 134 17.77 -40.44 9.55
C THR A 134 19.14 -40.98 9.13
N GLY A 135 20.21 -40.23 9.33
CA GLY A 135 21.58 -40.70 9.04
C GLY A 135 21.93 -40.72 7.55
N PHE A 136 21.26 -39.93 6.71
CA PHE A 136 21.49 -39.94 5.27
C PHE A 136 22.77 -39.17 4.91
N THR A 137 23.52 -39.67 3.93
CA THR A 137 24.70 -39.01 3.37
C THR A 137 24.59 -38.97 1.86
N VAL A 138 24.41 -37.78 1.28
CA VAL A 138 24.33 -37.57 -0.17
C VAL A 138 25.49 -36.66 -0.60
N THR A 139 26.41 -37.19 -1.40
CA THR A 139 27.63 -36.48 -1.83
C THR A 139 27.98 -36.75 -3.29
N GLY A 140 28.74 -35.85 -3.92
CA GLY A 140 29.28 -36.05 -5.27
C GLY A 140 30.29 -34.97 -5.68
N LEU A 141 30.84 -35.09 -6.89
CA LEU A 141 31.79 -34.14 -7.51
C LEU A 141 31.17 -33.26 -8.63
N GLY A 142 29.90 -33.48 -9.00
CA GLY A 142 29.30 -33.12 -10.29
C GLY A 142 28.87 -31.66 -10.53
N HIS A 143 28.60 -31.37 -11.82
CA HIS A 143 28.25 -30.06 -12.39
C HIS A 143 26.75 -29.99 -12.76
N SER A 144 25.96 -29.13 -12.11
CA SER A 144 24.51 -28.89 -12.34
C SER A 144 23.55 -29.86 -11.64
N VAL A 145 23.72 -30.03 -10.34
CA VAL A 145 23.09 -31.13 -9.59
C VAL A 145 21.88 -30.71 -8.74
N HIS A 146 20.86 -31.58 -8.67
CA HIS A 146 19.69 -31.45 -7.78
C HIS A 146 19.76 -32.49 -6.65
N TRP A 147 20.17 -32.09 -5.46
CA TRP A 147 20.45 -33.02 -4.34
C TRP A 147 19.58 -32.75 -3.12
N ALA A 148 19.02 -33.82 -2.57
CA ALA A 148 18.29 -33.76 -1.32
C ALA A 148 18.27 -35.10 -0.59
N SER A 149 17.76 -35.14 0.65
CA SER A 149 17.59 -36.42 1.35
C SER A 149 16.36 -37.19 0.86
N LEU A 150 15.22 -36.51 0.65
CA LEU A 150 13.96 -37.17 0.31
C LEU A 150 13.67 -37.15 -1.19
N CYS A 151 13.60 -35.96 -1.80
CA CYS A 151 13.12 -35.81 -3.17
C CYS A 151 13.95 -34.78 -3.94
N SER A 152 14.47 -35.11 -5.13
CA SER A 152 15.18 -34.10 -5.90
C SER A 152 14.22 -33.09 -6.55
N ILE A 153 13.22 -33.54 -7.30
CA ILE A 153 12.18 -32.65 -7.85
C ILE A 153 10.77 -33.13 -7.49
N ASN A 154 9.96 -32.21 -6.96
CA ASN A 154 8.52 -32.36 -6.81
C ASN A 154 7.75 -31.55 -7.86
N GLU A 155 7.38 -32.18 -8.97
CA GLU A 155 6.58 -31.61 -10.06
C GLU A 155 5.08 -31.72 -9.77
N ASN A 156 4.55 -30.78 -9.00
CA ASN A 156 3.12 -30.67 -8.63
C ASN A 156 2.57 -31.73 -7.65
N GLY A 157 3.39 -32.61 -7.09
CA GLY A 157 2.98 -33.56 -6.06
C GLY A 157 3.01 -33.00 -4.63
N GLN A 158 2.78 -33.87 -3.64
CA GLN A 158 2.61 -33.49 -2.23
C GLN A 158 3.58 -34.22 -1.30
N ILE A 159 4.43 -33.48 -0.59
CA ILE A 159 5.29 -34.00 0.49
C ILE A 159 4.69 -33.57 1.82
N ILE A 160 4.19 -34.52 2.62
CA ILE A 160 3.35 -34.23 3.80
C ILE A 160 3.88 -34.93 5.05
N ASN A 161 4.14 -34.19 6.13
CA ASN A 161 4.51 -34.79 7.41
C ASN A 161 5.76 -35.70 7.29
N CYS A 162 6.77 -35.22 6.57
CA CYS A 162 8.02 -35.91 6.33
C CYS A 162 9.15 -35.22 7.10
N HIS A 163 10.01 -36.01 7.76
CA HIS A 163 11.03 -35.50 8.66
C HIS A 163 12.42 -36.03 8.28
N VAL A 164 13.43 -35.16 8.29
CA VAL A 164 14.83 -35.53 8.06
C VAL A 164 15.68 -35.13 9.26
N THR A 165 16.50 -36.06 9.77
CA THR A 165 17.40 -35.81 10.90
C THR A 165 18.81 -36.38 10.72
N ASN A 166 19.81 -35.80 11.41
CA ASN A 166 21.17 -36.34 11.52
C ASN A 166 21.82 -36.69 10.18
N SER A 167 21.64 -35.84 9.16
CA SER A 167 22.01 -36.15 7.79
C SER A 167 23.01 -35.12 7.22
N PHE A 168 23.64 -35.45 6.10
CA PHE A 168 24.53 -34.57 5.35
C PHE A 168 24.18 -34.63 3.87
N VAL A 169 23.94 -33.46 3.26
CA VAL A 169 23.73 -33.32 1.82
C VAL A 169 24.69 -32.25 1.33
N GLY A 170 25.65 -32.63 0.48
CA GLY A 170 26.53 -31.62 -0.08
C GLY A 170 27.80 -32.09 -0.75
N LEU A 171 28.49 -31.10 -1.32
CA LEU A 171 29.75 -31.29 -2.06
C LEU A 171 30.90 -31.62 -1.11
N ARG A 172 31.79 -32.52 -1.52
CA ARG A 172 33.11 -32.67 -0.88
C ARG A 172 34.01 -31.52 -1.36
N LEU A 173 34.48 -30.70 -0.42
CA LEU A 173 35.33 -29.52 -0.65
C LEU A 173 36.42 -29.76 -1.73
N GLN A 174 36.32 -29.03 -2.85
CA GLN A 174 37.46 -28.73 -3.71
C GLN A 174 37.49 -27.23 -4.04
N ASN A 175 38.69 -26.65 -3.99
CA ASN A 175 38.98 -25.22 -4.19
C ASN A 175 38.94 -24.77 -5.68
N ASP A 176 38.11 -25.39 -6.53
CA ASP A 176 38.07 -25.07 -7.96
C ASP A 176 36.85 -24.20 -8.30
N ALA A 177 37.06 -23.19 -9.15
CA ALA A 177 36.09 -22.16 -9.52
C ALA A 177 35.28 -22.52 -10.79
N THR A 178 35.22 -23.80 -11.16
CA THR A 178 34.69 -24.28 -12.45
C THR A 178 33.39 -25.09 -12.36
N PHE A 179 32.68 -25.03 -11.23
CA PHE A 179 31.42 -25.77 -11.03
C PHE A 179 30.19 -25.08 -11.66
N GLY A 180 29.28 -25.87 -12.24
CA GLY A 180 27.95 -25.45 -12.68
C GLY A 180 26.99 -25.14 -11.51
N PRO A 181 25.77 -24.64 -11.77
CA PRO A 181 24.83 -24.26 -10.72
C PRO A 181 24.29 -25.48 -9.95
N ASN A 182 24.65 -25.63 -8.68
CA ASN A 182 24.20 -26.75 -7.85
C ASN A 182 23.04 -26.33 -6.94
N ILE A 183 21.99 -27.17 -6.88
CA ILE A 183 20.74 -26.97 -6.15
C ILE A 183 20.66 -28.05 -5.06
N VAL A 184 20.89 -27.66 -3.81
CA VAL A 184 21.11 -28.59 -2.70
C VAL A 184 20.21 -28.26 -1.53
N ALA A 185 19.47 -29.25 -1.04
CA ALA A 185 18.50 -29.09 0.03
C ALA A 185 18.57 -30.21 1.08
N GLY A 186 18.03 -29.95 2.27
CA GLY A 186 17.90 -31.00 3.28
C GLY A 186 16.79 -32.00 2.96
N LEU A 187 15.61 -31.55 2.52
CA LEU A 187 14.44 -32.40 2.23
C LEU A 187 14.18 -32.52 0.73
N CYS A 188 13.98 -31.40 0.02
CA CYS A 188 13.59 -31.40 -1.38
C CYS A 188 14.35 -30.36 -2.21
N ALA A 189 15.02 -30.72 -3.32
CA ALA A 189 15.85 -29.75 -4.04
C ALA A 189 14.99 -28.69 -4.75
N GLU A 190 14.03 -29.09 -5.59
CA GLU A 190 13.06 -28.19 -6.21
C GLU A 190 11.61 -28.59 -5.93
N ASN A 191 10.78 -27.59 -5.61
CA ASN A 191 9.37 -27.79 -5.33
C ASN A 191 8.48 -26.94 -6.25
N TYR A 192 7.74 -27.58 -7.15
CA TYR A 192 6.62 -26.99 -7.91
C TYR A 192 5.28 -27.34 -7.27
N GLY A 193 5.22 -28.41 -6.46
CA GLY A 193 4.05 -28.84 -5.71
C GLY A 193 3.96 -28.28 -4.29
N LYS A 194 3.62 -29.14 -3.33
CA LYS A 194 3.38 -28.75 -1.93
C LYS A 194 4.32 -29.48 -0.98
N ILE A 195 4.91 -28.74 -0.04
CA ILE A 195 5.60 -29.27 1.14
C ILE A 195 4.83 -28.80 2.38
N LEU A 196 4.23 -29.75 3.11
CA LEU A 196 3.29 -29.45 4.19
C LEU A 196 3.69 -30.17 5.47
N SER A 197 3.84 -29.44 6.58
CA SER A 197 4.17 -30.00 7.89
C SER A 197 5.48 -30.81 7.91
N CYS A 198 6.46 -30.44 7.10
CA CYS A 198 7.72 -31.19 6.96
C CYS A 198 8.86 -30.52 7.73
N THR A 199 9.86 -31.32 8.12
CA THR A 199 10.99 -30.80 8.91
C THR A 199 12.35 -31.30 8.41
N ALA A 200 13.35 -30.44 8.53
CA ALA A 200 14.77 -30.76 8.32
C ALA A 200 15.57 -30.28 9.53
N THR A 201 16.09 -31.20 10.34
CA THR A 201 16.63 -30.91 11.68
C THR A 201 17.98 -31.59 11.85
N ASP A 202 18.95 -30.94 12.51
CA ASP A 202 20.28 -31.52 12.75
C ASP A 202 20.95 -32.04 11.46
N ILE A 203 20.75 -31.30 10.37
CA ILE A 203 21.30 -31.56 9.05
C ILE A 203 22.28 -30.45 8.66
N THR A 204 23.36 -30.84 7.99
CA THR A 204 24.26 -29.89 7.32
C THR A 204 24.06 -29.98 5.83
N VAL A 205 23.78 -28.84 5.21
CA VAL A 205 23.58 -28.72 3.75
C VAL A 205 24.66 -27.83 3.18
N SER A 206 25.44 -28.32 2.22
CA SER A 206 26.55 -27.55 1.64
C SER A 206 26.61 -27.65 0.11
N GLY A 207 26.68 -26.50 -0.57
CA GLY A 207 26.71 -26.43 -2.04
C GLY A 207 27.42 -25.18 -2.55
N PHE A 208 27.49 -25.01 -3.86
CA PHE A 208 28.15 -23.85 -4.48
C PHE A 208 27.16 -22.70 -4.77
N SER A 209 26.01 -23.01 -5.37
CA SER A 209 25.07 -21.98 -5.89
C SER A 209 23.85 -21.78 -5.01
N TYR A 210 22.89 -22.71 -5.00
CA TYR A 210 21.62 -22.57 -4.31
C TYR A 210 21.50 -23.61 -3.21
N VAL A 211 21.58 -23.16 -1.96
CA VAL A 211 21.53 -24.04 -0.79
C VAL A 211 20.36 -23.65 0.10
N GLY A 212 19.48 -24.62 0.35
CA GLY A 212 18.33 -24.47 1.23
C GLY A 212 18.34 -25.50 2.36
N GLY A 213 17.88 -25.10 3.55
CA GLY A 213 17.80 -26.05 4.66
C GLY A 213 16.73 -27.13 4.50
N LEU A 214 15.53 -26.72 4.11
CA LEU A 214 14.42 -27.62 3.79
C LEU A 214 14.34 -27.84 2.28
N CYS A 215 14.28 -26.74 1.51
CA CYS A 215 14.11 -26.78 0.07
C CYS A 215 15.03 -25.79 -0.63
N ALA A 216 15.67 -26.10 -1.76
CA ALA A 216 16.56 -25.11 -2.39
C ALA A 216 15.79 -24.09 -3.22
N GLN A 217 14.90 -24.53 -4.12
CA GLN A 217 14.04 -23.67 -4.93
C GLN A 217 12.56 -24.00 -4.71
N ASN A 218 11.78 -23.00 -4.30
CA ASN A 218 10.35 -23.13 -4.13
C ASN A 218 9.59 -22.31 -5.18
N ILE A 219 8.94 -22.97 -6.12
CA ILE A 219 8.00 -22.40 -7.09
C ILE A 219 6.56 -22.65 -6.63
N GLY A 220 6.33 -23.77 -5.94
CA GLY A 220 5.06 -24.16 -5.35
C GLY A 220 4.84 -23.56 -3.96
N ARG A 221 4.41 -24.40 -3.01
CA ARG A 221 3.98 -23.97 -1.67
C ARG A 221 4.70 -24.73 -0.56
N ILE A 222 5.25 -24.01 0.41
CA ILE A 222 5.79 -24.55 1.66
C ILE A 222 4.96 -24.01 2.83
N GLU A 223 4.37 -24.90 3.63
CA GLU A 223 3.60 -24.50 4.80
C GLU A 223 3.79 -25.35 6.03
N PHE A 224 3.65 -24.72 7.19
CA PHE A 224 3.76 -25.36 8.51
C PHE A 224 5.07 -26.16 8.66
N SER A 225 6.09 -25.77 7.91
CA SER A 225 7.32 -26.55 7.74
C SER A 225 8.50 -25.76 8.27
N HIS A 226 9.54 -26.46 8.73
CA HIS A 226 10.66 -25.76 9.34
C HIS A 226 12.00 -26.46 9.18
N ALA A 227 13.05 -25.65 9.27
CA ALA A 227 14.43 -26.09 9.18
C ALA A 227 15.25 -25.63 10.39
N ASN A 228 15.96 -26.57 11.00
CA ASN A 228 16.99 -26.28 11.99
C ASN A 228 18.30 -26.95 11.54
N CYS A 229 18.97 -26.30 10.60
CA CYS A 229 20.10 -26.85 9.87
C CYS A 229 21.20 -25.80 9.67
N ASN A 230 22.44 -26.26 9.52
CA ASN A 230 23.52 -25.40 9.12
C ASN A 230 23.66 -25.44 7.59
N THR A 231 23.50 -24.30 6.92
CA THR A 231 23.64 -24.20 5.47
C THR A 231 24.93 -23.49 5.11
N PHE A 232 25.63 -23.97 4.08
CA PHE A 232 26.88 -23.39 3.58
C PHE A 232 26.83 -23.27 2.06
N SER A 233 26.91 -22.04 1.54
CA SER A 233 26.99 -21.75 0.10
C SER A 233 28.14 -20.80 -0.23
N ASN A 234 28.70 -20.91 -1.43
CA ASN A 234 29.60 -19.89 -1.98
C ASN A 234 28.84 -18.75 -2.68
N SER A 235 27.54 -18.92 -2.93
CA SER A 235 26.67 -17.91 -3.53
C SER A 235 25.43 -17.68 -2.67
N SER A 236 24.31 -18.35 -2.95
CA SER A 236 23.02 -18.11 -2.31
C SER A 236 22.70 -19.18 -1.26
N ALA A 237 22.43 -18.76 -0.03
CA ALA A 237 22.05 -19.66 1.06
C ALA A 237 20.83 -19.13 1.81
N GLY A 238 19.87 -20.02 2.08
CA GLY A 238 18.83 -19.71 3.04
C GLY A 238 18.51 -20.86 3.99
N GLY A 239 18.19 -20.51 5.22
CA GLY A 239 17.97 -21.49 6.28
C GLY A 239 16.75 -22.37 6.07
N LEU A 240 15.68 -21.88 5.42
CA LEU A 240 14.56 -22.70 4.94
C LEU A 240 14.71 -23.00 3.45
N CYS A 241 14.89 -21.95 2.63
CA CYS A 241 15.10 -22.11 1.20
C CYS A 241 16.09 -21.16 0.56
N SER A 242 16.66 -21.50 -0.59
CA SER A 242 17.54 -20.56 -1.30
C SER A 242 16.70 -19.52 -2.06
N GLY A 243 15.91 -19.95 -3.04
CA GLY A 243 15.02 -19.10 -3.81
C GLY A 243 13.54 -19.40 -3.56
N ASN A 244 12.72 -18.37 -3.44
CA ASN A 244 11.26 -18.47 -3.37
C ASN A 244 10.60 -17.68 -4.50
N LEU A 245 10.02 -18.38 -5.46
CA LEU A 245 9.14 -17.84 -6.50
C LEU A 245 7.66 -18.10 -6.16
N GLY A 246 7.40 -19.07 -5.28
CA GLY A 246 6.06 -19.47 -4.84
C GLY A 246 5.66 -18.88 -3.49
N THR A 247 5.00 -19.69 -2.66
CA THR A 247 4.50 -19.27 -1.34
C THR A 247 5.20 -20.00 -0.20
N ILE A 248 5.63 -19.24 0.81
CA ILE A 248 6.07 -19.74 2.12
C ILE A 248 5.15 -19.18 3.19
N LYS A 249 4.50 -20.05 3.96
CA LYS A 249 3.56 -19.64 5.01
C LYS A 249 3.74 -20.43 6.30
N PHE A 250 3.57 -19.79 7.46
CA PHE A 250 3.63 -20.48 8.75
C PHE A 250 4.89 -21.35 8.93
N SER A 251 6.01 -20.90 8.36
CA SER A 251 7.22 -21.70 8.24
C SER A 251 8.40 -20.93 8.82
N TYR A 252 9.41 -21.64 9.30
CA TYR A 252 10.52 -20.97 9.98
C TYR A 252 11.85 -21.68 9.87
N ALA A 253 12.92 -20.92 10.10
CA ALA A 253 14.28 -21.44 10.15
C ALA A 253 15.07 -20.90 11.34
N ASN A 254 15.72 -21.80 12.07
CA ASN A 254 16.43 -21.47 13.32
C ASN A 254 17.93 -21.81 13.29
N GLY A 255 18.40 -22.52 12.27
CA GLY A 255 19.81 -22.89 12.12
C GLY A 255 20.66 -21.77 11.47
N THR A 256 21.98 -21.89 11.56
CA THR A 256 22.90 -20.86 11.03
C THR A 256 23.08 -20.99 9.52
N THR A 257 22.92 -19.88 8.80
CA THR A 257 23.07 -19.81 7.35
C THR A 257 24.34 -19.06 6.97
N ASN A 258 25.22 -19.71 6.20
CA ASN A 258 26.45 -19.14 5.67
C ASN A 258 26.39 -19.08 4.14
N GLY A 259 26.68 -17.91 3.55
CA GLY A 259 26.65 -17.74 2.10
C GLY A 259 27.63 -16.68 1.57
N GLY A 260 27.79 -16.61 0.26
CA GLY A 260 28.81 -15.74 -0.38
C GLY A 260 28.28 -14.53 -1.14
N SER A 261 27.06 -14.59 -1.70
CA SER A 261 26.44 -13.49 -2.46
C SER A 261 25.17 -12.98 -1.79
N ALA A 262 24.19 -13.87 -1.59
CA ALA A 262 22.91 -13.59 -0.97
C ALA A 262 22.65 -14.56 0.18
N VAL A 263 22.30 -14.04 1.36
CA VAL A 263 22.10 -14.85 2.57
C VAL A 263 20.87 -14.38 3.31
N GLY A 264 19.96 -15.30 3.62
CA GLY A 264 18.87 -15.01 4.54
C GLY A 264 18.62 -16.13 5.53
N GLY A 265 18.26 -15.77 6.77
CA GLY A 265 17.96 -16.78 7.79
C GLY A 265 16.79 -17.68 7.39
N LEU A 266 15.80 -17.16 6.65
CA LEU A 266 14.72 -17.95 6.04
C LEU A 266 15.01 -18.23 4.56
N CYS A 267 15.24 -17.18 3.75
CA CYS A 267 15.46 -17.33 2.31
C CYS A 267 16.55 -16.41 1.74
N ALA A 268 17.32 -16.87 0.73
CA ALA A 268 18.32 -16.01 0.11
C ALA A 268 17.67 -14.95 -0.81
N ALA A 269 16.73 -15.37 -1.66
CA ALA A 269 16.03 -14.51 -2.59
C ALA A 269 14.52 -14.81 -2.62
N ASN A 270 13.70 -13.77 -2.63
CA ASN A 270 12.24 -13.86 -2.73
C ASN A 270 11.73 -13.06 -3.93
N THR A 271 10.97 -13.71 -4.82
CA THR A 271 10.12 -13.06 -5.82
C THR A 271 8.64 -13.44 -5.66
N GLY A 272 8.36 -14.42 -4.79
CA GLY A 272 7.01 -14.84 -4.43
C GLY A 272 6.53 -14.21 -3.14
N THR A 273 5.75 -14.98 -2.37
CA THR A 273 5.14 -14.53 -1.10
C THR A 273 5.77 -15.25 0.09
N ILE A 274 6.14 -14.48 1.11
CA ILE A 274 6.51 -14.97 2.44
C ILE A 274 5.56 -14.35 3.45
N ASN A 275 4.77 -15.18 4.13
CA ASN A 275 3.74 -14.71 5.05
C ASN A 275 3.76 -15.47 6.37
N LYS A 276 3.56 -14.78 7.50
CA LYS A 276 3.44 -15.42 8.83
C LYS A 276 4.58 -16.38 9.13
N SER A 277 5.80 -15.98 8.78
CA SER A 277 7.00 -16.81 8.80
C SER A 277 8.15 -16.07 9.48
N PHE A 278 9.12 -16.81 10.01
CA PHE A 278 10.18 -16.17 10.80
C PHE A 278 11.53 -16.89 10.74
N ALA A 279 12.58 -16.14 11.08
CA ALA A 279 13.92 -16.70 11.23
C ALA A 279 14.57 -16.25 12.53
N THR A 280 15.11 -17.21 13.28
CA THR A 280 15.89 -16.92 14.49
C THR A 280 17.37 -17.31 14.35
N GLY A 281 17.72 -18.03 13.29
CA GLY A 281 19.09 -18.41 12.99
C GLY A 281 19.92 -17.25 12.45
N ASN A 282 21.24 -17.30 12.68
CA ASN A 282 22.14 -16.24 12.21
C ASN A 282 22.36 -16.35 10.68
N ALA A 283 22.32 -15.21 10.00
CA ALA A 283 22.61 -15.06 8.58
C ALA A 283 24.00 -14.42 8.39
N LEU A 284 24.98 -15.22 8.01
CA LEU A 284 26.39 -14.84 7.92
C LEU A 284 26.85 -14.87 6.46
N GLY A 285 27.04 -13.71 5.86
CA GLY A 285 27.46 -13.55 4.47
C GLY A 285 28.80 -12.84 4.32
N THR A 286 29.58 -13.23 3.31
CA THR A 286 30.66 -12.37 2.77
C THR A 286 30.16 -11.47 1.63
N GLY A 287 28.89 -11.61 1.26
CA GLY A 287 28.27 -11.05 0.07
C GLY A 287 27.61 -9.69 0.25
N ASN A 288 26.92 -9.29 -0.82
CA ASN A 288 26.30 -7.99 -0.92
C ASN A 288 24.94 -7.92 -0.24
N GLU A 289 24.22 -9.04 -0.12
CA GLU A 289 22.80 -9.05 0.23
C GLU A 289 22.58 -10.00 1.41
N VAL A 290 22.44 -9.43 2.61
CA VAL A 290 22.27 -10.24 3.84
C VAL A 290 21.09 -9.72 4.64
N GLY A 291 20.15 -10.58 4.97
CA GLY A 291 19.07 -10.25 5.91
C GLY A 291 18.81 -11.34 6.93
N GLY A 292 18.35 -10.95 8.13
CA GLY A 292 17.99 -11.93 9.16
C GLY A 292 16.86 -12.87 8.70
N LEU A 293 15.93 -12.39 7.88
CA LEU A 293 14.89 -13.21 7.23
C LEU A 293 15.24 -13.51 5.77
N CYS A 294 15.50 -12.47 4.97
CA CYS A 294 15.63 -12.56 3.52
C CYS A 294 16.89 -11.83 3.02
N GLY A 295 17.69 -12.44 2.15
CA GLY A 295 18.81 -11.73 1.51
C GLY A 295 18.33 -10.58 0.62
N GLY A 296 17.49 -10.90 -0.36
CA GLY A 296 16.89 -9.93 -1.27
C GLY A 296 15.43 -10.24 -1.62
N ASN A 297 14.56 -9.25 -1.51
CA ASN A 297 13.16 -9.28 -1.93
C ASN A 297 13.02 -8.52 -3.26
N PHE A 298 12.65 -9.21 -4.33
CA PHE A 298 12.63 -8.71 -5.70
C PHE A 298 11.27 -8.96 -6.34
N LEU A 299 10.44 -7.92 -6.51
CA LEU A 299 9.05 -8.06 -6.98
C LEU A 299 8.14 -8.94 -6.09
N GLY A 300 8.65 -9.43 -4.95
CA GLY A 300 7.93 -10.29 -4.02
C GLY A 300 7.26 -9.53 -2.87
N SER A 301 6.57 -10.27 -2.00
CA SER A 301 5.97 -9.73 -0.78
C SER A 301 6.46 -10.47 0.46
N ILE A 302 6.78 -9.71 1.50
CA ILE A 302 7.08 -10.22 2.84
C ILE A 302 6.10 -9.57 3.81
N SER A 303 5.27 -10.37 4.48
CA SER A 303 4.22 -9.85 5.34
C SER A 303 4.02 -10.64 6.62
N ASP A 304 3.73 -9.95 7.71
CA ASP A 304 3.47 -10.58 9.02
C ASP A 304 4.64 -11.48 9.46
N CYS A 305 5.87 -11.05 9.21
CA CYS A 305 7.09 -11.84 9.44
C CYS A 305 8.03 -11.16 10.44
N TYR A 306 8.97 -11.94 11.00
CA TYR A 306 10.00 -11.36 11.85
C TYR A 306 11.34 -12.08 11.79
N ALA A 307 12.40 -11.37 12.14
CA ALA A 307 13.74 -11.92 12.30
C ALA A 307 14.39 -11.50 13.61
N THR A 308 15.01 -12.48 14.30
CA THR A 308 15.73 -12.23 15.55
C THR A 308 17.20 -12.66 15.50
N GLY A 309 17.61 -13.40 14.48
CA GLY A 309 19.01 -13.81 14.29
C GLY A 309 19.91 -12.66 13.84
N GLU A 310 21.21 -12.77 14.11
CA GLU A 310 22.19 -11.77 13.64
C GLU A 310 22.31 -11.79 12.12
N ALA A 311 22.54 -10.62 11.50
CA ALA A 311 22.78 -10.50 10.07
C ALA A 311 24.14 -9.84 9.84
N SER A 312 25.10 -10.56 9.26
CA SER A 312 26.45 -10.03 9.00
C SER A 312 26.79 -10.12 7.52
N GLY A 313 27.18 -9.01 6.89
CA GLY A 313 27.45 -8.95 5.45
C GLY A 313 28.39 -7.80 5.03
N ALA A 314 28.49 -7.53 3.72
CA ALA A 314 29.30 -6.44 3.19
C ALA A 314 28.49 -5.19 2.81
N ASN A 315 27.60 -5.24 1.80
CA ASN A 315 27.12 -4.02 1.13
C ASN A 315 25.65 -3.60 1.37
N SER A 316 24.75 -4.54 1.64
CA SER A 316 23.34 -4.26 1.91
C SER A 316 22.88 -5.27 2.94
N VAL A 317 22.88 -4.82 4.20
CA VAL A 317 22.65 -5.67 5.36
C VAL A 317 21.47 -5.13 6.15
N GLY A 318 20.43 -5.96 6.33
CA GLY A 318 19.25 -5.61 7.11
C GLY A 318 18.98 -6.60 8.24
N GLY A 319 18.42 -6.12 9.35
CA GLY A 319 17.96 -7.04 10.40
C GLY A 319 16.85 -7.99 9.91
N LEU A 320 16.01 -7.54 8.97
CA LEU A 320 15.01 -8.37 8.28
C LEU A 320 15.47 -8.73 6.87
N CYS A 321 15.76 -7.72 6.03
CA CYS A 321 16.01 -7.91 4.60
C CYS A 321 17.23 -7.14 4.11
N GLY A 322 18.12 -7.76 3.34
CA GLY A 322 19.28 -7.05 2.78
C GLY A 322 18.85 -5.98 1.76
N ILE A 323 18.16 -6.40 0.70
CA ILE A 323 17.61 -5.53 -0.34
C ILE A 323 16.10 -5.71 -0.48
N ASN A 324 15.36 -4.61 -0.66
CA ASN A 324 13.97 -4.60 -1.08
C ASN A 324 13.84 -3.84 -2.41
N PHE A 325 13.64 -4.54 -3.53
CA PHE A 325 13.65 -3.98 -4.88
C PHE A 325 12.30 -4.18 -5.57
N LYS A 326 11.59 -3.07 -5.83
CA LYS A 326 10.23 -3.09 -6.40
C LYS A 326 9.29 -4.09 -5.72
N ALA A 327 9.44 -4.24 -4.40
CA ALA A 327 8.84 -5.29 -3.61
C ALA A 327 8.25 -4.72 -2.31
N SER A 328 7.38 -5.47 -1.63
CA SER A 328 6.70 -5.01 -0.41
C SER A 328 7.18 -5.73 0.85
N ILE A 329 7.34 -4.97 1.93
CA ILE A 329 7.58 -5.47 3.29
C ILE A 329 6.58 -4.80 4.22
N THR A 330 5.63 -5.57 4.76
CA THR A 330 4.49 -5.02 5.50
C THR A 330 4.27 -5.76 6.81
N ARG A 331 4.00 -5.05 7.91
CA ARG A 331 3.78 -5.67 9.23
C ARG A 331 4.91 -6.63 9.63
N CYS A 332 6.14 -6.17 9.55
CA CYS A 332 7.32 -6.98 9.88
C CYS A 332 8.17 -6.32 10.96
N TYR A 333 8.93 -7.12 11.70
CA TYR A 333 9.90 -6.57 12.63
C TYR A 333 11.23 -7.31 12.68
N ALA A 334 12.29 -6.58 13.05
CA ALA A 334 13.62 -7.12 13.25
C ALA A 334 14.18 -6.75 14.62
N SER A 335 14.60 -7.76 15.37
CA SER A 335 15.34 -7.57 16.63
C SER A 335 16.77 -8.09 16.58
N GLY A 336 17.17 -8.74 15.48
CA GLY A 336 18.54 -9.19 15.25
C GLY A 336 19.48 -8.02 14.95
N ASN A 337 20.78 -8.18 15.27
CA ASN A 337 21.78 -7.13 15.09
C ASN A 337 22.39 -7.18 13.67
N PRO A 338 22.15 -6.19 12.79
CA PRO A 338 22.82 -6.12 11.51
C PRO A 338 24.23 -5.52 11.61
N THR A 339 25.20 -6.18 11.00
CA THR A 339 26.59 -5.73 10.85
C THR A 339 26.99 -5.73 9.37
N GLY A 340 27.28 -4.55 8.83
CA GLY A 340 27.66 -4.37 7.42
C GLY A 340 28.80 -3.37 7.23
N ASN A 341 29.29 -3.24 6.00
CA ASN A 341 30.26 -2.21 5.63
C ASN A 341 29.56 -1.00 4.97
N GLU A 342 28.64 -1.25 4.04
CA GLU A 342 27.80 -0.25 3.37
C GLU A 342 26.31 -0.56 3.58
N ASN A 343 25.46 0.47 3.51
CA ASN A 343 23.98 0.41 3.54
C ASN A 343 23.44 -0.60 4.55
N THR A 344 23.64 -0.31 5.84
CA THR A 344 23.23 -1.19 6.93
C THR A 344 22.03 -0.59 7.64
N GLY A 345 20.90 -1.29 7.65
CA GLY A 345 19.66 -0.85 8.27
C GLY A 345 19.16 -1.80 9.35
N GLY A 346 18.57 -1.29 10.42
CA GLY A 346 17.96 -2.13 11.47
C GLY A 346 16.87 -3.07 10.95
N LEU A 347 16.12 -2.67 9.92
CA LEU A 347 15.15 -3.51 9.23
C LEU A 347 15.65 -3.89 7.83
N VAL A 348 15.94 -2.90 6.99
CA VAL A 348 16.35 -3.12 5.58
C VAL A 348 17.64 -2.39 5.25
N GLY A 349 18.59 -3.09 4.63
CA GLY A 349 19.85 -2.49 4.19
C GLY A 349 19.63 -1.43 3.10
N LYS A 350 19.04 -1.85 1.98
CA LYS A 350 18.71 -0.98 0.84
C LYS A 350 17.27 -1.19 0.35
N ASN A 351 16.50 -0.12 0.31
CA ASN A 351 15.17 -0.08 -0.30
C ASN A 351 15.24 0.68 -1.65
N GLU A 352 14.83 0.05 -2.75
CA GLU A 352 14.89 0.63 -4.10
C GLU A 352 13.56 0.42 -4.82
N ARG A 353 12.79 1.51 -4.98
CA ARG A 353 11.42 1.47 -5.52
C ARG A 353 10.50 0.48 -4.80
N GLY A 354 10.91 0.01 -3.62
CA GLY A 354 10.17 -0.92 -2.78
C GLY A 354 9.38 -0.17 -1.73
N PHE A 355 8.37 -0.85 -1.20
CA PHE A 355 7.44 -0.31 -0.23
C PHE A 355 7.63 -0.99 1.13
N ILE A 356 7.73 -0.18 2.18
CA ILE A 356 7.91 -0.66 3.57
C ILE A 356 6.87 0.02 4.44
N GLU A 357 6.06 -0.79 5.13
CA GLU A 357 4.94 -0.27 5.90
C GLU A 357 4.68 -1.03 7.19
N ASN A 358 4.28 -0.29 8.25
CA ASN A 358 3.91 -0.87 9.53
C ASN A 358 5.01 -1.78 10.08
N CYS A 359 6.27 -1.39 9.91
CA CYS A 359 7.42 -2.18 10.31
C CYS A 359 8.22 -1.53 11.42
N TYR A 360 8.96 -2.34 12.19
CA TYR A 360 9.90 -1.76 13.16
C TYR A 360 11.19 -2.54 13.37
N SER A 361 12.22 -1.84 13.86
CA SER A 361 13.49 -2.45 14.24
C SER A 361 13.93 -2.06 15.66
N THR A 362 14.55 -3.02 16.36
CA THR A 362 15.16 -2.81 17.68
C THR A 362 16.61 -3.30 17.77
N GLY A 363 17.12 -3.97 16.73
CA GLY A 363 18.50 -4.49 16.73
C GLY A 363 19.55 -3.39 16.66
N LYS A 364 20.71 -3.64 17.28
CA LYS A 364 21.89 -2.76 17.21
C LYS A 364 22.47 -2.77 15.80
N VAL A 365 22.67 -1.59 15.22
CA VAL A 365 23.20 -1.44 13.85
C VAL A 365 24.68 -1.09 13.91
N SER A 366 25.52 -1.86 13.21
CA SER A 366 26.97 -1.63 13.15
C SER A 366 27.48 -1.59 11.70
N GLY A 367 28.30 -0.59 11.36
CA GLY A 367 28.97 -0.52 10.06
C GLY A 367 29.71 0.78 9.82
N ASN A 368 30.01 1.08 8.54
CA ASN A 368 30.85 2.23 8.18
C ASN A 368 30.11 3.33 7.39
N ILE A 369 29.29 2.96 6.39
CA ILE A 369 28.67 3.90 5.45
C ILE A 369 27.15 3.66 5.37
N ASN A 370 26.36 4.75 5.33
CA ASN A 370 24.89 4.74 5.23
C ASN A 370 24.22 3.83 6.29
N LEU A 371 24.44 4.17 7.56
CA LEU A 371 23.80 3.49 8.68
C LEU A 371 22.43 4.09 8.93
N GLY A 372 21.42 3.23 9.04
CA GLY A 372 20.07 3.64 9.37
C GLY A 372 19.47 2.82 10.49
N GLY A 373 18.82 3.49 11.44
CA GLY A 373 18.10 2.80 12.51
C GLY A 373 17.02 1.86 11.98
N LEU A 374 16.34 2.24 10.90
CA LEU A 374 15.40 1.38 10.16
C LEU A 374 15.95 0.98 8.79
N ILE A 375 16.32 1.95 7.95
CA ILE A 375 16.70 1.77 6.55
C ILE A 375 18.09 2.36 6.30
N GLY A 376 19.04 1.57 5.80
CA GLY A 376 20.38 2.04 5.48
C GLY A 376 20.40 3.03 4.31
N LYS A 377 19.79 2.67 3.18
CA LYS A 377 19.65 3.52 1.98
C LYS A 377 18.27 3.37 1.34
N ASN A 378 17.65 4.47 0.96
CA ASN A 378 16.38 4.50 0.23
C ASN A 378 16.54 5.18 -1.13
N ILE A 379 16.06 4.55 -2.21
CA ILE A 379 16.13 5.05 -3.58
C ILE A 379 14.72 4.97 -4.18
N PHE A 380 13.99 6.08 -4.19
CA PHE A 380 12.62 6.16 -4.71
C PHE A 380 11.63 5.15 -4.07
N GLY A 381 11.93 4.61 -2.89
CA GLY A 381 11.06 3.67 -2.20
C GLY A 381 10.17 4.38 -1.19
N GLY A 382 8.93 3.90 -1.05
CA GLY A 382 7.98 4.41 -0.05
C GLY A 382 8.21 3.77 1.30
N ILE A 383 8.33 4.59 2.35
CA ILE A 383 8.32 4.12 3.75
C ILE A 383 7.18 4.82 4.47
N LYS A 384 6.27 4.03 5.05
CA LYS A 384 5.11 4.50 5.81
C LYS A 384 5.09 3.86 7.19
N ARG A 385 4.60 4.60 8.18
CA ARG A 385 4.20 4.09 9.49
C ARG A 385 5.21 3.11 10.10
N SER A 386 6.50 3.44 10.04
CA SER A 386 7.57 2.49 10.39
C SER A 386 8.60 3.14 11.29
N PHE A 387 9.07 2.38 12.29
CA PHE A 387 9.77 2.93 13.45
C PHE A 387 11.07 2.20 13.76
N TRP A 388 12.05 2.90 14.31
CA TRP A 388 13.17 2.24 14.98
C TRP A 388 13.36 2.75 16.39
N ASN A 389 13.89 1.88 17.25
CA ASN A 389 14.27 2.26 18.59
C ASN A 389 15.64 2.97 18.59
N LEU A 390 15.67 4.25 18.99
CA LEU A 390 16.88 5.08 19.08
C LEU A 390 17.95 4.53 20.03
N GLU A 391 17.52 3.96 21.15
CA GLU A 391 18.39 3.57 22.25
C GLU A 391 19.04 2.21 21.98
N SER A 392 18.24 1.23 21.53
CA SER A 392 18.75 -0.11 21.27
C SER A 392 19.47 -0.23 19.93
N SER A 393 19.12 0.60 18.93
CA SER A 393 19.85 0.63 17.66
C SER A 393 21.21 1.32 17.76
N GLU A 394 21.39 2.23 18.73
CA GLU A 394 22.51 3.18 18.84
C GLU A 394 22.64 4.14 17.63
N ILE A 395 21.59 4.32 16.83
CA ILE A 395 21.59 5.17 15.62
C ILE A 395 20.56 6.30 15.72
N GLN A 396 20.99 7.52 15.38
CA GLN A 396 20.16 8.74 15.44
C GLN A 396 19.38 9.04 14.15
N THR A 397 19.80 8.51 13.00
CA THR A 397 19.22 8.83 11.68
C THR A 397 18.87 7.57 10.88
N SER A 398 18.05 7.71 9.85
CA SER A 398 17.66 6.63 8.95
C SER A 398 17.30 7.20 7.58
N ALA A 399 17.45 6.42 6.50
CA ALA A 399 17.01 6.83 5.16
C ALA A 399 15.46 6.82 4.99
N GLY A 400 14.74 6.41 6.02
CA GLY A 400 13.28 6.42 6.11
C GLY A 400 12.77 5.93 7.47
N GLY A 401 11.49 6.18 7.75
CA GLY A 401 10.82 5.87 9.01
C GLY A 401 10.98 6.96 10.08
N LEU A 402 10.44 6.72 11.27
CA LEU A 402 10.50 7.65 12.40
C LEU A 402 11.23 7.05 13.61
N ALA A 403 12.09 7.86 14.21
CA ALA A 403 12.80 7.53 15.43
C ALA A 403 11.85 7.53 16.64
N LYS A 404 11.92 6.51 17.50
CA LYS A 404 11.16 6.45 18.77
C LYS A 404 12.07 5.96 19.90
N THR A 405 11.81 6.41 21.13
CA THR A 405 12.47 5.86 22.33
C THR A 405 11.87 4.51 22.73
N THR A 406 12.53 3.74 23.60
CA THR A 406 11.96 2.50 24.12
C THR A 406 10.59 2.74 24.77
N ALA A 407 10.46 3.81 25.54
CA ALA A 407 9.19 4.15 26.19
C ALA A 407 8.07 4.42 25.18
N GLN A 408 8.36 5.16 24.09
CA GLN A 408 7.37 5.40 23.04
C GLN A 408 6.99 4.11 22.31
N MET A 409 7.96 3.25 21.99
CA MET A 409 7.74 1.96 21.32
C MET A 409 6.97 0.93 22.19
N GLN A 410 6.77 1.20 23.47
CA GLN A 410 6.03 0.34 24.41
C GLN A 410 4.65 0.91 24.78
N ILE A 411 4.18 1.94 24.07
CA ILE A 411 2.87 2.56 24.26
C ILE A 411 2.01 2.37 23.00
N PRO A 412 0.77 1.85 23.10
CA PRO A 412 -0.11 1.64 21.94
C PRO A 412 -0.39 2.88 21.11
N SER A 413 -0.62 4.04 21.75
CA SER A 413 -0.96 5.28 21.04
C SER A 413 0.14 5.70 20.06
N THR A 414 1.41 5.42 20.35
CA THR A 414 2.53 5.70 19.41
C THR A 414 2.32 5.09 18.03
N PHE A 415 1.68 3.92 17.97
CA PHE A 415 1.42 3.18 16.73
C PHE A 415 0.04 3.53 16.16
N ILE A 416 -0.98 3.59 17.02
CA ILE A 416 -2.37 3.89 16.62
C ILE A 416 -2.48 5.30 16.03
N ASP A 417 -1.84 6.30 16.64
CA ASP A 417 -1.87 7.69 16.17
C ASP A 417 -1.18 7.86 14.80
N ASP A 418 -0.32 6.90 14.41
CA ASP A 418 0.34 6.85 13.10
C ASP A 418 -0.40 5.93 12.10
N GLY A 419 -1.54 5.33 12.51
CA GLY A 419 -2.41 4.52 11.65
C GLY A 419 -2.23 2.99 11.76
N TRP A 420 -1.53 2.48 12.78
CA TRP A 420 -1.43 1.03 12.96
C TRP A 420 -2.73 0.44 13.50
N VAL A 421 -3.15 -0.68 12.89
CA VAL A 421 -4.21 -1.53 13.44
C VAL A 421 -3.63 -2.40 14.56
N VAL A 422 -3.85 -1.98 15.80
CA VAL A 422 -3.55 -2.76 17.01
C VAL A 422 -4.85 -3.43 17.49
N ASN A 423 -4.95 -4.74 17.25
CA ASN A 423 -6.12 -5.58 17.47
C ASN A 423 -6.32 -5.94 18.96
N ASP A 424 -7.58 -5.97 19.40
CA ASP A 424 -8.03 -6.49 20.69
C ASP A 424 -8.27 -8.02 20.70
N LEU A 425 -7.97 -8.68 19.57
CA LEU A 425 -8.12 -10.10 19.28
C LEU A 425 -9.56 -10.59 19.09
N SER A 426 -10.55 -9.69 18.98
CA SER A 426 -11.97 -10.06 18.89
C SER A 426 -12.48 -10.23 17.46
N SER A 427 -12.01 -9.39 16.54
CA SER A 427 -12.53 -9.31 15.18
C SER A 427 -11.86 -10.29 14.22
N GLY A 428 -10.62 -10.67 14.52
CA GLY A 428 -9.75 -11.46 13.63
C GLY A 428 -8.92 -10.63 12.65
N THR A 429 -8.88 -9.29 12.80
CA THR A 429 -8.10 -8.44 11.90
C THR A 429 -6.63 -8.87 11.91
N PRO A 430 -6.00 -9.04 10.73
CA PRO A 430 -4.54 -9.14 10.65
C PRO A 430 -3.91 -7.87 11.21
N GLY A 431 -2.72 -7.99 11.78
CA GLY A 431 -2.10 -6.83 12.41
C GLY A 431 -1.29 -7.18 13.63
N TRP A 432 -1.26 -6.20 14.51
CA TRP A 432 -0.48 -6.20 15.73
C TRP A 432 -1.39 -6.39 16.93
N TYR A 433 -0.90 -7.02 17.98
CA TYR A 433 -1.42 -6.88 19.34
C TYR A 433 -0.27 -6.40 20.21
N MET A 434 -0.57 -5.70 21.30
CA MET A 434 0.47 -5.13 22.15
C MET A 434 0.37 -5.70 23.57
N PRO A 435 1.31 -6.56 24.00
CA PRO A 435 1.41 -6.96 25.39
C PRO A 435 1.75 -5.76 26.28
N VAL A 436 1.31 -5.81 27.54
CA VAL A 436 1.59 -4.75 28.52
C VAL A 436 3.11 -4.60 28.71
N ASN A 437 3.62 -3.38 28.51
CA ASN A 437 5.05 -3.02 28.63
C ASN A 437 5.98 -3.79 27.67
N ASP A 438 5.49 -4.20 26.51
CA ASP A 438 6.29 -4.86 25.48
C ASP A 438 6.09 -4.19 24.12
N TYR A 439 6.90 -4.57 23.13
CA TYR A 439 6.75 -4.11 21.76
C TYR A 439 5.55 -4.77 21.07
N PRO A 440 5.00 -4.18 19.99
CA PRO A 440 3.95 -4.81 19.20
C PRO A 440 4.36 -6.19 18.72
N LYS A 441 3.45 -7.16 18.82
CA LYS A 441 3.63 -8.53 18.34
C LYS A 441 2.57 -8.87 17.32
N LEU A 442 2.86 -9.78 16.42
CA LEU A 442 1.93 -10.18 15.38
C LEU A 442 0.82 -11.02 16.00
N VAL A 443 -0.44 -10.76 15.65
CA VAL A 443 -1.62 -11.43 16.24
C VAL A 443 -1.48 -12.96 16.27
N TRP A 444 -0.95 -13.56 15.20
CA TRP A 444 -0.76 -15.01 15.10
C TRP A 444 0.29 -15.59 16.09
N GLN A 445 1.09 -14.75 16.75
CA GLN A 445 2.00 -15.16 17.82
C GLN A 445 1.29 -15.36 19.16
N HIS A 446 0.02 -14.94 19.30
CA HIS A 446 -0.71 -15.07 20.55
C HIS A 446 -1.23 -16.50 20.76
N ALA A 447 -0.83 -17.14 21.87
CA ALA A 447 -1.05 -18.57 22.12
C ALA A 447 -2.54 -18.99 22.19
N ASP A 448 -3.42 -18.12 22.69
CA ASP A 448 -4.86 -18.42 22.87
C ASP A 448 -5.73 -18.03 21.67
N THR A 449 -5.11 -17.70 20.53
CA THR A 449 -5.82 -17.43 19.28
C THR A 449 -5.87 -18.65 18.39
N ALA A 450 -6.99 -18.83 17.69
CA ALA A 450 -7.16 -19.85 16.67
C ALA A 450 -7.54 -19.22 15.34
N GLN A 451 -7.22 -19.91 14.24
CA GLN A 451 -7.59 -19.45 12.91
C GLN A 451 -9.07 -19.72 12.64
N VAL A 452 -9.82 -18.69 12.22
CA VAL A 452 -11.23 -18.83 11.86
C VAL A 452 -11.35 -19.58 10.52
N PRO A 453 -12.18 -20.63 10.39
CA PRO A 453 -12.32 -21.39 9.15
C PRO A 453 -13.11 -20.62 8.06
N TYR A 454 -12.87 -20.95 6.78
CA TYR A 454 -13.64 -20.42 5.64
C TYR A 454 -14.92 -21.24 5.41
N LEU A 455 -16.09 -20.60 5.50
CA LEU A 455 -17.39 -21.29 5.59
C LEU A 455 -18.43 -20.89 4.53
N THR A 456 -18.17 -19.90 3.67
CA THR A 456 -19.10 -19.46 2.60
C THR A 456 -19.54 -20.64 1.72
N GLY A 457 -20.84 -20.68 1.38
CA GLY A 457 -21.50 -21.73 0.59
C GLY A 457 -21.79 -23.04 1.34
N LYS A 458 -21.29 -23.22 2.58
CA LYS A 458 -21.57 -24.44 3.36
C LYS A 458 -23.00 -24.42 3.94
N SER A 459 -23.50 -25.60 4.32
CA SER A 459 -24.73 -25.69 5.11
C SER A 459 -24.49 -25.21 6.55
N ILE A 460 -25.54 -24.73 7.20
CA ILE A 460 -25.51 -24.26 8.60
C ILE A 460 -24.87 -25.30 9.53
N SER A 461 -25.29 -26.57 9.46
CA SER A 461 -24.74 -27.63 10.31
C SER A 461 -23.26 -27.91 10.05
N SER A 462 -22.82 -27.84 8.79
CA SER A 462 -21.39 -28.01 8.47
C SER A 462 -20.56 -26.84 8.98
N ALA A 463 -21.09 -25.62 8.96
CA ALA A 463 -20.42 -24.43 9.46
C ALA A 463 -20.24 -24.49 10.98
N GLN A 464 -21.30 -24.83 11.72
CA GLN A 464 -21.26 -24.98 13.17
C GLN A 464 -20.24 -26.03 13.62
N ASN A 465 -20.20 -27.20 12.96
CA ASN A 465 -19.23 -28.24 13.27
C ASN A 465 -17.77 -27.81 13.03
N ALA A 466 -17.53 -27.03 11.96
CA ALA A 466 -16.21 -26.52 11.65
C ALA A 466 -15.73 -25.50 12.70
N LEU A 467 -16.61 -24.60 13.16
CA LEU A 467 -16.30 -23.65 14.24
C LEU A 467 -15.95 -24.37 15.55
N MET A 468 -16.75 -25.34 15.96
CA MET A 468 -16.48 -26.14 17.17
C MET A 468 -15.14 -26.90 17.07
N SER A 469 -14.83 -27.45 15.90
CA SER A 469 -13.56 -28.16 15.67
C SER A 469 -12.35 -27.23 15.74
N ALA A 470 -12.53 -25.96 15.38
CA ALA A 470 -11.50 -24.91 15.50
C ALA A 470 -11.44 -24.28 16.90
N GLY A 471 -12.31 -24.70 17.83
CA GLY A 471 -12.31 -24.23 19.22
C GLY A 471 -13.25 -23.05 19.53
N PHE A 472 -14.12 -22.65 18.58
CA PHE A 472 -15.04 -21.53 18.76
C PHE A 472 -16.45 -21.96 19.16
N ALA A 473 -17.14 -21.11 19.91
CA ALA A 473 -18.58 -21.22 20.13
C ALA A 473 -19.35 -20.56 18.96
N THR A 474 -20.51 -21.12 18.61
CA THR A 474 -21.43 -20.49 17.65
C THR A 474 -22.30 -19.44 18.33
N GLY A 475 -22.38 -18.24 17.74
CA GLY A 475 -23.29 -17.16 18.10
C GLY A 475 -24.65 -17.26 17.41
N GLU A 476 -25.17 -16.13 16.91
CA GLU A 476 -26.48 -16.01 16.26
C GLU A 476 -26.45 -16.38 14.76
N LEU A 477 -27.63 -16.69 14.20
CA LEU A 477 -27.83 -16.88 12.75
C LEU A 477 -28.54 -15.65 12.18
N VAL A 478 -27.90 -14.96 11.22
CA VAL A 478 -28.40 -13.74 10.58
C VAL A 478 -28.76 -14.01 9.13
N TYR A 479 -29.98 -13.69 8.68
CA TYR A 479 -30.42 -13.96 7.32
C TYR A 479 -30.30 -12.72 6.42
N VAL A 480 -29.72 -12.89 5.23
CA VAL A 480 -29.49 -11.84 4.21
C VAL A 480 -29.89 -12.33 2.82
N ASN A 481 -30.22 -11.41 1.90
CA ASN A 481 -30.58 -11.78 0.52
C ASN A 481 -29.33 -11.76 -0.37
N SER A 482 -29.03 -12.88 -1.01
CA SER A 482 -27.92 -13.01 -1.95
C SER A 482 -28.43 -13.54 -3.27
N PHE A 483 -28.02 -12.91 -4.39
CA PHE A 483 -28.43 -13.34 -5.72
C PHE A 483 -27.61 -14.51 -6.27
N THR A 484 -26.41 -14.73 -5.74
CA THR A 484 -25.52 -15.83 -6.17
C THR A 484 -25.57 -17.04 -5.24
N ILE A 485 -25.71 -16.83 -3.93
CA ILE A 485 -25.66 -17.91 -2.93
C ILE A 485 -27.06 -18.50 -2.73
N PRO A 486 -27.26 -19.82 -2.93
CA PRO A 486 -28.56 -20.45 -2.72
C PRO A 486 -29.07 -20.32 -1.28
N ALA A 487 -30.39 -20.35 -1.12
CA ALA A 487 -31.03 -20.33 0.20
C ALA A 487 -30.47 -21.42 1.15
N ASP A 488 -30.42 -21.09 2.44
CA ASP A 488 -29.92 -21.94 3.54
C ASP A 488 -28.41 -22.28 3.46
N LYS A 489 -27.64 -21.47 2.72
CA LYS A 489 -26.17 -21.54 2.67
C LYS A 489 -25.53 -20.32 3.33
N VAL A 490 -24.36 -20.53 3.93
CA VAL A 490 -23.61 -19.47 4.61
C VAL A 490 -23.09 -18.45 3.59
N THR A 491 -23.26 -17.15 3.86
CA THR A 491 -22.69 -16.05 3.07
C THR A 491 -21.37 -15.56 3.70
N SER A 492 -21.38 -15.28 5.00
CA SER A 492 -20.23 -14.75 5.77
C SER A 492 -20.33 -15.07 7.27
N LEU A 493 -19.39 -14.57 8.08
CA LEU A 493 -19.33 -14.68 9.55
C LEU A 493 -19.21 -13.28 10.18
N SER A 494 -19.51 -13.11 11.47
CA SER A 494 -19.30 -11.83 12.18
C SER A 494 -17.84 -11.49 12.51
N VAL A 495 -16.91 -12.38 12.16
CA VAL A 495 -15.45 -12.18 12.32
C VAL A 495 -14.72 -12.55 11.04
N PHE A 496 -13.45 -12.15 10.93
CA PHE A 496 -12.65 -12.38 9.73
C PHE A 496 -12.24 -13.85 9.55
N THR A 497 -12.82 -14.50 8.54
CA THR A 497 -12.43 -15.86 8.09
C THR A 497 -10.96 -15.89 7.70
N GLY A 498 -10.19 -16.84 8.19
CA GLY A 498 -8.74 -16.95 8.00
C GLY A 498 -7.92 -16.11 8.97
N GLY A 499 -8.55 -15.17 9.69
CA GLY A 499 -7.97 -14.36 10.74
C GLY A 499 -7.77 -15.14 12.03
N TYR A 500 -7.05 -14.55 12.99
CA TYR A 500 -6.79 -15.16 14.29
C TYR A 500 -7.62 -14.45 15.35
N VAL A 501 -8.52 -15.20 15.98
CA VAL A 501 -9.45 -14.69 16.99
C VAL A 501 -9.19 -15.39 18.31
N HIS A 502 -9.31 -14.67 19.41
CA HIS A 502 -9.25 -15.27 20.73
C HIS A 502 -10.36 -16.32 20.88
N THR A 503 -10.01 -17.54 21.27
CA THR A 503 -10.93 -18.71 21.26
C THR A 503 -12.19 -18.55 22.14
N SER A 504 -12.23 -17.55 23.03
CA SER A 504 -13.41 -17.24 23.85
C SER A 504 -14.52 -16.46 23.13
N VAL A 505 -14.28 -15.94 21.93
CA VAL A 505 -15.23 -15.09 21.20
C VAL A 505 -16.26 -15.96 20.45
N PRO A 506 -17.57 -15.81 20.70
CA PRO A 506 -18.60 -16.48 19.91
C PRO A 506 -18.71 -15.87 18.50
N ILE A 507 -18.95 -16.71 17.49
CA ILE A 507 -18.98 -16.29 16.07
C ILE A 507 -20.39 -16.47 15.49
N ASP A 508 -20.99 -15.37 15.00
CA ASP A 508 -22.28 -15.37 14.30
C ASP A 508 -22.12 -15.80 12.85
N ILE A 509 -23.18 -16.38 12.27
CA ILE A 509 -23.19 -16.93 10.91
C ILE A 509 -24.26 -16.22 10.08
N TYR A 510 -23.85 -15.64 8.95
CA TYR A 510 -24.77 -15.03 7.99
C TYR A 510 -25.21 -16.08 6.95
N VAL A 511 -26.49 -16.11 6.63
CA VAL A 511 -27.15 -17.15 5.82
C VAL A 511 -27.97 -16.51 4.70
N SER A 512 -27.83 -17.04 3.48
CA SER A 512 -28.63 -16.59 2.34
C SER A 512 -30.09 -17.03 2.46
N ALA A 513 -31.00 -16.10 2.23
CA ALA A 513 -32.42 -16.36 1.97
C ALA A 513 -32.72 -16.66 0.49
N GLY A 514 -31.71 -16.56 -0.39
CA GLY A 514 -31.86 -16.56 -1.85
C GLY A 514 -32.45 -15.23 -2.38
N SER A 515 -32.47 -15.05 -3.70
CA SER A 515 -33.07 -13.88 -4.35
C SER A 515 -33.97 -14.26 -5.52
N SER A 516 -34.96 -13.41 -5.80
CA SER A 516 -35.79 -13.45 -7.01
C SER A 516 -35.63 -12.18 -7.87
N ALA A 517 -34.59 -11.39 -7.61
CA ALA A 517 -34.27 -10.18 -8.38
C ALA A 517 -33.96 -10.52 -9.85
N ASP A 518 -34.21 -9.58 -10.75
CA ASP A 518 -33.96 -9.73 -12.19
C ASP A 518 -32.97 -8.70 -12.76
N GLY A 519 -32.43 -7.81 -11.93
CA GLY A 519 -31.45 -6.80 -12.32
C GLY A 519 -32.06 -5.58 -13.03
N SER A 520 -33.38 -5.49 -13.15
CA SER A 520 -34.05 -4.31 -13.69
C SER A 520 -34.05 -3.14 -12.68
N PRO A 521 -34.23 -1.87 -13.11
CA PRO A 521 -34.33 -0.74 -12.19
C PRO A 521 -35.43 -0.91 -11.11
N SER A 522 -36.52 -1.61 -11.45
CA SER A 522 -37.63 -1.86 -10.51
C SER A 522 -37.40 -3.05 -9.57
N ASN A 523 -36.43 -3.91 -9.87
CA ASN A 523 -36.14 -5.15 -9.15
C ASN A 523 -34.64 -5.50 -9.24
N PRO A 524 -33.76 -4.65 -8.67
CA PRO A 524 -32.31 -4.77 -8.78
C PRO A 524 -31.78 -6.02 -8.07
N PHE A 525 -30.63 -6.53 -8.51
CA PHE A 525 -29.92 -7.62 -7.84
C PHE A 525 -29.40 -7.20 -6.46
N GLU A 526 -29.40 -8.13 -5.51
CA GLU A 526 -29.06 -7.86 -4.10
C GLU A 526 -27.66 -8.36 -3.75
N ILE A 527 -26.75 -7.45 -3.43
CA ILE A 527 -25.37 -7.75 -3.04
C ILE A 527 -25.29 -7.88 -1.51
N ALA A 528 -24.98 -9.08 -1.01
CA ALA A 528 -24.78 -9.34 0.42
C ALA A 528 -23.38 -9.87 0.77
N CYS A 529 -22.62 -10.33 -0.22
CA CYS A 529 -21.30 -10.90 0.00
C CYS A 529 -20.36 -10.71 -1.20
N ARG A 530 -19.08 -11.06 -1.03
CA ARG A 530 -18.05 -10.96 -2.07
C ARG A 530 -18.47 -11.63 -3.38
N THR A 531 -19.04 -12.83 -3.32
CA THR A 531 -19.43 -13.58 -4.52
C THR A 531 -20.51 -12.85 -5.32
N ASP A 532 -21.42 -12.14 -4.64
CA ASP A 532 -22.41 -11.29 -5.31
C ASP A 532 -21.72 -10.12 -6.03
N LEU A 533 -20.78 -9.44 -5.35
CA LEU A 533 -20.05 -8.31 -5.94
C LEU A 533 -19.18 -8.72 -7.14
N GLU A 534 -18.44 -9.82 -7.03
CA GLU A 534 -17.63 -10.36 -8.14
C GLU A 534 -18.49 -10.78 -9.34
N SER A 535 -19.75 -11.16 -9.10
CA SER A 535 -20.69 -11.59 -10.13
C SER A 535 -21.36 -10.43 -10.88
N VAL A 536 -21.13 -9.17 -10.48
CA VAL A 536 -21.54 -7.99 -11.27
C VAL A 536 -20.99 -8.07 -12.71
N ASN A 537 -19.83 -8.70 -12.90
CA ASN A 537 -19.25 -8.95 -14.23
C ASN A 537 -20.10 -9.81 -15.17
N GLN A 538 -21.11 -10.51 -14.66
CA GLN A 538 -22.02 -11.29 -15.50
C GLN A 538 -23.03 -10.41 -16.26
N ASP A 539 -23.34 -9.23 -15.74
CA ASP A 539 -24.17 -8.24 -16.41
C ASP A 539 -23.80 -6.82 -15.96
N LEU A 540 -22.88 -6.20 -16.70
CA LEU A 540 -22.38 -4.85 -16.43
C LEU A 540 -23.40 -3.75 -16.77
N SER A 541 -24.60 -4.09 -17.25
CA SER A 541 -25.69 -3.16 -17.56
C SER A 541 -26.87 -3.25 -16.59
N ALA A 542 -26.85 -4.21 -15.67
CA ALA A 542 -27.92 -4.40 -14.68
C ALA A 542 -27.81 -3.44 -13.48
N HIS A 543 -28.87 -3.43 -12.66
CA HIS A 543 -28.98 -2.60 -11.46
C HIS A 543 -28.81 -3.43 -10.19
N TYR A 544 -28.08 -2.91 -9.22
CA TYR A 544 -27.66 -3.59 -8.01
C TYR A 544 -27.92 -2.73 -6.76
N ILE A 545 -28.31 -3.38 -5.66
CA ILE A 545 -28.42 -2.76 -4.33
C ILE A 545 -27.65 -3.59 -3.31
N MET A 546 -26.91 -2.93 -2.41
CA MET A 546 -26.32 -3.62 -1.26
C MET A 546 -27.37 -3.84 -0.17
N THR A 547 -27.31 -5.01 0.47
CA THR A 547 -28.20 -5.37 1.59
C THR A 547 -27.44 -5.62 2.90
N ASN A 548 -26.11 -5.66 2.83
CA ASN A 548 -25.21 -5.83 3.95
C ASN A 548 -23.82 -5.30 3.56
N ASP A 549 -22.98 -5.08 4.56
CA ASP A 549 -21.55 -4.83 4.32
C ASP A 549 -20.90 -6.05 3.66
N VAL A 550 -20.03 -5.82 2.69
CA VAL A 550 -19.40 -6.82 1.85
C VAL A 550 -17.93 -6.99 2.24
N PHE A 551 -17.62 -8.18 2.75
CA PHE A 551 -16.26 -8.53 3.14
C PHE A 551 -15.48 -9.25 2.03
N MET A 552 -14.44 -8.59 1.52
CA MET A 552 -13.64 -9.04 0.37
C MET A 552 -12.43 -9.93 0.72
N GLY A 553 -12.10 -10.11 2.00
CA GLY A 553 -11.07 -11.04 2.47
C GLY A 553 -9.64 -10.51 2.45
N PHE A 554 -8.97 -10.55 3.61
CA PHE A 554 -7.61 -10.02 3.78
C PHE A 554 -6.52 -10.73 2.96
N ASP A 555 -6.72 -11.99 2.57
CA ASP A 555 -5.76 -12.75 1.76
C ASP A 555 -6.08 -12.70 0.26
N LYS A 556 -7.16 -12.03 -0.11
CA LYS A 556 -7.56 -11.91 -1.51
C LYS A 556 -6.82 -10.74 -2.14
N ILE A 557 -5.87 -11.10 -2.99
CA ILE A 557 -5.19 -10.17 -3.89
C ILE A 557 -5.83 -10.30 -5.27
N TYR A 558 -6.35 -9.19 -5.79
CA TYR A 558 -6.81 -9.06 -7.16
C TYR A 558 -5.67 -8.51 -8.03
N SER A 559 -5.35 -9.19 -9.12
CA SER A 559 -4.34 -8.76 -10.10
C SER A 559 -4.93 -7.92 -11.23
N GLU A 560 -6.24 -7.70 -11.20
CA GLU A 560 -7.05 -6.95 -12.16
C GLU A 560 -8.21 -6.27 -11.40
N PRO A 561 -8.92 -5.30 -11.99
CA PRO A 561 -10.08 -4.69 -11.34
C PRO A 561 -11.16 -5.72 -11.01
N VAL A 562 -11.85 -5.55 -9.88
CA VAL A 562 -12.84 -6.54 -9.42
C VAL A 562 -14.07 -6.56 -10.34
N ILE A 563 -14.49 -5.39 -10.81
CA ILE A 563 -15.61 -5.19 -11.73
C ILE A 563 -15.08 -4.51 -13.00
N ALA A 564 -15.59 -4.92 -14.17
CA ALA A 564 -15.19 -4.39 -15.47
C ALA A 564 -13.66 -4.39 -15.66
N PRO A 565 -12.98 -5.55 -15.56
CA PRO A 565 -11.54 -5.63 -15.78
C PRO A 565 -11.20 -5.29 -17.23
N ASP A 566 -10.00 -4.73 -17.40
CA ASP A 566 -9.47 -4.42 -18.72
C ASP A 566 -9.07 -5.70 -19.48
N THR A 567 -9.02 -5.63 -20.81
CA THR A 567 -8.71 -6.78 -21.66
C THR A 567 -7.27 -6.82 -22.17
N ASP A 568 -6.52 -5.72 -22.08
CA ASP A 568 -5.09 -5.65 -22.36
C ASP A 568 -4.30 -5.08 -21.16
N ASN A 569 -3.49 -5.92 -20.52
CA ASN A 569 -2.72 -5.56 -19.31
C ASN A 569 -1.52 -4.61 -19.58
N GLY A 570 -1.58 -3.75 -20.60
CA GLY A 570 -0.39 -3.05 -21.11
C GLY A 570 -0.54 -1.56 -21.43
N THR A 571 -1.74 -1.05 -21.69
CA THR A 571 -1.93 0.35 -22.11
C THR A 571 -2.84 1.13 -21.16
N GLU A 572 -2.66 2.45 -21.09
CA GLU A 572 -3.51 3.33 -20.25
C GLU A 572 -4.92 3.54 -20.84
N GLN A 573 -5.19 2.98 -22.02
CA GLN A 573 -6.49 3.03 -22.67
C GLN A 573 -7.32 1.83 -22.22
N PHE A 574 -8.55 2.07 -21.75
CA PHE A 574 -9.45 0.99 -21.39
C PHE A 574 -10.05 0.35 -22.65
N ASP A 575 -9.78 -0.94 -22.85
CA ASP A 575 -10.25 -1.73 -23.99
C ASP A 575 -11.32 -2.76 -23.59
N GLY A 576 -11.67 -2.84 -22.30
CA GLY A 576 -12.74 -3.69 -21.75
C GLY A 576 -14.18 -3.20 -22.00
N ILE A 577 -15.15 -3.89 -21.38
CA ILE A 577 -16.55 -3.46 -21.36
C ILE A 577 -16.77 -2.62 -20.09
N PRO A 578 -17.15 -1.34 -20.20
CA PRO A 578 -17.32 -0.50 -19.02
C PRO A 578 -18.61 -0.86 -18.27
N PHE A 579 -18.64 -0.56 -16.97
CA PHE A 579 -19.85 -0.69 -16.16
C PHE A 579 -20.86 0.41 -16.52
N ASN A 580 -22.01 0.04 -17.09
CA ASN A 580 -23.09 0.95 -17.51
C ASN A 580 -24.39 0.72 -16.72
N GLY A 581 -24.34 -0.11 -15.67
CA GLY A 581 -25.45 -0.34 -14.74
C GLY A 581 -25.46 0.64 -13.58
N SER A 582 -26.20 0.32 -12.51
CA SER A 582 -26.17 1.09 -11.26
C SER A 582 -25.81 0.24 -10.05
N ILE A 583 -25.02 0.78 -9.12
CA ILE A 583 -24.81 0.22 -7.77
C ILE A 583 -25.27 1.27 -6.75
N ASP A 584 -26.31 0.96 -5.98
CA ASP A 584 -26.70 1.73 -4.79
C ASP A 584 -26.28 0.97 -3.52
N GLY A 585 -25.27 1.51 -2.83
CA GLY A 585 -24.72 0.92 -1.63
C GLY A 585 -25.61 1.06 -0.40
N ARG A 586 -26.62 1.94 -0.42
CA ARG A 586 -27.49 2.21 0.75
C ARG A 586 -26.73 2.46 2.06
N ASN A 587 -25.54 3.03 1.94
CA ASN A 587 -24.58 3.26 3.01
C ASN A 587 -23.91 2.01 3.61
N HIS A 588 -23.78 0.94 2.83
CA HIS A 588 -23.01 -0.25 3.20
C HIS A 588 -21.54 -0.18 2.76
N TYR A 589 -20.71 -0.87 3.55
CA TYR A 589 -19.25 -0.90 3.37
C TYR A 589 -18.80 -2.05 2.48
N ILE A 590 -17.77 -1.81 1.66
CA ILE A 590 -16.97 -2.83 0.99
C ILE A 590 -15.56 -2.75 1.55
N SER A 591 -15.06 -3.83 2.15
CA SER A 591 -13.82 -3.76 2.91
C SER A 591 -12.91 -4.98 2.82
N TYR A 592 -11.64 -4.77 3.16
CA TYR A 592 -10.58 -5.77 3.31
C TYR A 592 -10.26 -6.55 2.05
N PHE A 593 -9.50 -5.93 1.15
CA PHE A 593 -8.92 -6.57 -0.02
C PHE A 593 -7.66 -5.84 -0.45
N THR A 594 -6.91 -6.45 -1.36
CA THR A 594 -5.78 -5.78 -2.02
C THR A 594 -5.95 -5.92 -3.52
N ILE A 595 -5.75 -4.83 -4.24
CA ILE A 595 -5.62 -4.84 -5.70
C ILE A 595 -4.17 -4.49 -6.00
N SER A 596 -3.42 -5.40 -6.60
CA SER A 596 -1.98 -5.19 -6.81
C SER A 596 -1.49 -5.89 -8.06
N SER A 597 -1.04 -5.10 -9.02
CA SER A 597 -0.31 -5.55 -10.19
C SER A 597 0.59 -4.43 -10.73
N ASP A 598 1.39 -4.69 -11.78
CA ASP A 598 2.11 -3.63 -12.52
C ASP A 598 1.29 -3.11 -13.72
N ASN A 599 -0.03 -3.34 -13.72
CA ASN A 599 -0.94 -2.96 -14.79
C ASN A 599 -1.61 -1.59 -14.52
N PRO A 600 -2.08 -0.89 -15.56
CA PRO A 600 -2.90 0.30 -15.42
C PRO A 600 -4.32 -0.05 -14.92
N LEU A 601 -5.12 0.96 -14.58
CA LEU A 601 -6.56 0.85 -14.28
C LEU A 601 -6.94 0.01 -13.05
N MET A 602 -5.97 -0.33 -12.20
CA MET A 602 -6.21 -1.02 -10.93
C MET A 602 -7.14 -0.19 -10.03
N ALA A 603 -8.30 -0.75 -9.72
CA ALA A 603 -9.35 -0.18 -8.87
C ALA A 603 -10.45 -1.22 -8.60
N LEU A 604 -11.42 -0.94 -7.71
CA LEU A 604 -12.58 -1.82 -7.56
C LEU A 604 -13.31 -2.02 -8.90
N ILE A 605 -13.49 -0.94 -9.67
CA ILE A 605 -14.13 -0.93 -10.99
C ILE A 605 -13.12 -0.41 -12.03
N GLY A 606 -12.80 -1.18 -13.07
CA GLY A 606 -11.82 -0.73 -14.08
C GLY A 606 -12.25 0.57 -14.76
N ALA A 607 -13.47 0.58 -15.33
CA ALA A 607 -14.09 1.77 -15.89
C ALA A 607 -15.60 1.83 -15.63
N ILE A 608 -16.08 3.00 -15.20
CA ILE A 608 -17.50 3.36 -15.15
C ILE A 608 -17.82 4.08 -16.46
N GLY A 609 -18.75 3.55 -17.24
CA GLY A 609 -19.17 4.12 -18.52
C GLY A 609 -20.14 5.29 -18.35
N SER A 610 -20.52 5.94 -19.45
CA SER A 610 -21.34 7.16 -19.42
C SER A 610 -22.77 6.98 -18.87
N GLU A 611 -23.27 5.74 -18.83
CA GLU A 611 -24.56 5.39 -18.23
C GLU A 611 -24.39 4.78 -16.83
N GLY A 612 -23.15 4.55 -16.39
CA GLY A 612 -22.83 3.91 -15.12
C GLY A 612 -23.04 4.84 -13.93
N GLU A 613 -23.65 4.31 -12.87
CA GLU A 613 -23.93 5.04 -11.63
C GLU A 613 -23.44 4.24 -10.41
N VAL A 614 -22.66 4.88 -9.55
CA VAL A 614 -22.25 4.32 -8.24
C VAL A 614 -22.62 5.31 -7.15
N THR A 615 -23.53 4.90 -6.27
CA THR A 615 -24.14 5.80 -5.28
C THR A 615 -24.14 5.20 -3.89
N ASN A 616 -23.93 6.01 -2.84
CA ASN A 616 -24.07 5.61 -1.43
C ASN A 616 -23.23 4.39 -1.02
N VAL A 617 -22.02 4.22 -1.58
CA VAL A 617 -21.09 3.12 -1.27
C VAL A 617 -19.95 3.64 -0.41
N GLN A 618 -19.56 2.88 0.61
CA GLN A 618 -18.40 3.17 1.45
C GLN A 618 -17.32 2.11 1.18
N LEU A 619 -16.08 2.52 0.96
CA LEU A 619 -14.97 1.61 0.78
C LEU A 619 -13.90 1.89 1.85
N GLU A 620 -13.46 0.85 2.56
CA GLU A 620 -12.47 1.01 3.62
C GLU A 620 -11.52 -0.18 3.74
N SER A 621 -10.38 0.03 4.40
CA SER A 621 -9.44 -1.05 4.75
C SER A 621 -8.96 -1.85 3.53
N PHE A 622 -8.48 -1.19 2.49
CA PHE A 622 -7.94 -1.85 1.30
C PHE A 622 -6.77 -1.07 0.71
N ASP A 623 -5.96 -1.80 -0.07
CA ASP A 623 -4.75 -1.29 -0.71
C ASP A 623 -4.87 -1.41 -2.23
N VAL A 624 -4.41 -0.39 -2.96
CA VAL A 624 -4.34 -0.42 -4.42
C VAL A 624 -2.92 -0.11 -4.89
N THR A 625 -2.36 -0.97 -5.73
CA THR A 625 -1.05 -0.80 -6.38
C THR A 625 -1.16 -1.06 -7.89
N GLY A 626 -0.69 -0.12 -8.71
CA GLY A 626 -0.72 -0.21 -10.18
C GLY A 626 0.13 0.84 -10.92
N ARG A 627 0.14 0.77 -12.25
CA ARG A 627 0.94 1.68 -13.13
C ARG A 627 0.32 3.06 -13.34
N GLY A 628 -0.98 3.21 -13.10
CA GLY A 628 -1.74 4.42 -13.41
C GLY A 628 -2.41 4.34 -14.79
N PRO A 629 -3.55 5.01 -15.03
CA PRO A 629 -4.40 5.66 -14.04
C PRO A 629 -4.97 4.65 -13.04
N ILE A 630 -4.91 4.94 -11.74
CA ILE A 630 -5.50 4.09 -10.68
C ILE A 630 -6.34 4.93 -9.72
N GLY A 631 -7.42 4.32 -9.25
CA GLY A 631 -8.26 4.85 -8.19
C GLY A 631 -8.65 3.75 -7.23
N GLY A 632 -9.14 4.10 -6.05
CA GLY A 632 -9.68 3.11 -5.13
C GLY A 632 -11.05 2.60 -5.56
N LEU A 633 -11.94 3.50 -6.01
CA LEU A 633 -13.22 3.09 -6.62
C LEU A 633 -13.04 2.71 -8.09
N CYS A 634 -12.50 3.60 -8.93
CA CYS A 634 -12.36 3.32 -10.36
C CYS A 634 -11.07 3.83 -11.00
N GLY A 635 -10.62 3.14 -12.07
CA GLY A 635 -9.55 3.65 -12.92
C GLY A 635 -10.01 4.88 -13.71
N ILE A 636 -11.12 4.73 -14.44
CA ILE A 636 -11.76 5.79 -15.23
C ILE A 636 -13.23 5.94 -14.84
N ASN A 637 -13.68 7.20 -14.66
CA ASN A 637 -15.09 7.54 -14.51
C ASN A 637 -15.58 8.38 -15.69
N ASP A 638 -16.45 7.83 -16.54
CA ASP A 638 -17.22 8.58 -17.54
C ASP A 638 -18.68 8.84 -17.10
N GLY A 639 -19.11 8.24 -15.99
CA GLY A 639 -20.48 8.28 -15.47
C GLY A 639 -20.66 9.13 -14.21
N LEU A 640 -21.51 8.66 -13.29
CA LEU A 640 -21.83 9.32 -12.02
C LEU A 640 -21.27 8.55 -10.82
N ILE A 641 -20.52 9.26 -9.97
CA ILE A 641 -20.14 8.84 -8.62
C ILE A 641 -20.79 9.83 -7.65
N GLU A 642 -21.67 9.35 -6.78
CA GLU A 642 -22.40 10.19 -5.83
C GLU A 642 -22.41 9.61 -4.42
N ALA A 643 -22.16 10.44 -3.40
CA ALA A 643 -22.20 10.02 -2.00
C ALA A 643 -21.32 8.78 -1.72
N VAL A 644 -20.16 8.69 -2.38
CA VAL A 644 -19.17 7.64 -2.15
C VAL A 644 -18.08 8.17 -1.24
N SER A 645 -17.71 7.39 -0.22
CA SER A 645 -16.55 7.69 0.62
C SER A 645 -15.55 6.56 0.58
N ILE A 646 -14.26 6.90 0.48
CA ILE A 646 -13.17 5.94 0.48
C ILE A 646 -12.15 6.23 1.59
N SER A 647 -11.65 5.18 2.26
CA SER A 647 -10.39 5.21 3.00
C SER A 647 -9.48 4.07 2.57
N ALA A 648 -8.31 4.41 2.01
CA ALA A 648 -7.40 3.44 1.39
C ALA A 648 -5.95 3.95 1.30
N ASP A 649 -5.02 3.00 1.19
CA ASP A 649 -3.65 3.26 0.77
C ASP A 649 -3.49 3.00 -0.73
N ILE A 650 -3.05 4.00 -1.48
CA ILE A 650 -2.98 3.93 -2.96
C ILE A 650 -1.55 4.24 -3.41
N TYR A 651 -0.99 3.34 -4.21
CA TYR A 651 0.37 3.42 -4.73
C TYR A 651 0.41 3.27 -6.25
N CYS A 652 0.63 4.38 -6.95
CA CYS A 652 0.76 4.44 -8.39
C CYS A 652 2.24 4.60 -8.78
N THR A 653 2.76 3.76 -9.67
CA THR A 653 4.17 3.79 -10.04
C THR A 653 4.53 4.84 -11.09
N LEU A 654 3.58 5.28 -11.93
CA LEU A 654 3.86 6.19 -13.05
C LEU A 654 2.84 7.30 -13.29
N ASP A 655 1.58 7.00 -13.63
CA ASP A 655 0.68 8.03 -14.21
C ASP A 655 -0.21 8.71 -13.16
N PHE A 656 -1.53 8.50 -13.24
CA PHE A 656 -2.51 9.24 -12.43
C PHE A 656 -2.97 8.43 -11.23
N ALA A 657 -3.08 9.07 -10.08
CA ALA A 657 -3.56 8.45 -8.85
C ALA A 657 -4.64 9.30 -8.19
N GLY A 658 -5.78 8.68 -7.92
CA GLY A 658 -6.90 9.27 -7.19
C GLY A 658 -7.37 8.41 -6.03
N GLY A 659 -8.00 8.99 -5.01
CA GLY A 659 -8.74 8.21 -4.01
C GLY A 659 -9.94 7.52 -4.64
N LEU A 660 -10.84 8.28 -5.27
CA LEU A 660 -12.01 7.70 -5.95
C LEU A 660 -11.65 7.26 -7.37
N ALA A 661 -11.11 8.17 -8.19
CA ALA A 661 -10.90 7.92 -9.61
C ALA A 661 -9.48 8.25 -10.08
N GLY A 662 -8.81 7.36 -10.81
CA GLY A 662 -7.55 7.73 -11.48
C GLY A 662 -7.75 8.91 -12.45
N LYS A 663 -8.80 8.81 -13.27
CA LYS A 663 -9.25 9.86 -14.19
C LYS A 663 -10.77 10.04 -14.12
N ASN A 664 -11.23 11.28 -13.95
CA ASN A 664 -12.64 11.65 -13.99
C ASN A 664 -12.97 12.43 -15.27
N ASN A 665 -13.81 11.89 -16.15
CA ASN A 665 -14.42 12.60 -17.27
C ASN A 665 -15.91 12.89 -17.03
N GLY A 666 -16.54 12.14 -16.13
CA GLY A 666 -17.94 12.28 -15.73
C GLY A 666 -18.14 13.25 -14.56
N THR A 667 -19.02 12.88 -13.65
CA THR A 667 -19.37 13.67 -12.46
C THR A 667 -19.03 12.92 -11.18
N ILE A 668 -18.33 13.59 -10.27
CA ILE A 668 -18.17 13.16 -8.89
C ILE A 668 -18.85 14.21 -8.01
N TYR A 669 -19.86 13.78 -7.27
CA TYR A 669 -20.73 14.66 -6.48
C TYR A 669 -20.81 14.19 -5.02
N SER A 670 -20.73 15.12 -4.07
CA SER A 670 -20.94 14.85 -2.64
C SER A 670 -20.14 13.66 -2.11
N SER A 671 -18.90 13.50 -2.59
CA SER A 671 -18.08 12.31 -2.34
C SER A 671 -16.76 12.67 -1.67
N SER A 672 -16.17 11.72 -0.95
CA SER A 672 -14.98 11.99 -0.13
C SER A 672 -13.91 10.91 -0.21
N ALA A 673 -12.68 11.31 0.09
CA ALA A 673 -11.53 10.42 0.18
C ALA A 673 -10.61 10.76 1.34
N GLU A 674 -10.42 9.82 2.25
CA GLU A 674 -9.46 9.86 3.35
C GLU A 674 -8.35 8.84 3.06
N CYS A 675 -7.42 9.23 2.19
CA CYS A 675 -6.44 8.31 1.62
C CYS A 675 -5.00 8.78 1.84
N GLU A 676 -4.08 7.82 1.94
CA GLU A 676 -2.67 8.11 1.70
C GLU A 676 -2.26 7.62 0.31
N ILE A 677 -2.08 8.59 -0.58
CA ILE A 677 -1.85 8.38 -2.00
C ILE A 677 -0.40 8.72 -2.32
N THR A 678 0.29 7.79 -2.95
CA THR A 678 1.60 8.01 -3.56
C THR A 678 1.48 7.73 -5.05
N GLY A 679 1.82 8.68 -5.90
CA GLY A 679 1.76 8.51 -7.34
C GLY A 679 2.91 9.14 -8.10
N GLY A 680 2.92 8.95 -9.42
CA GLY A 680 3.94 9.53 -10.29
C GLY A 680 3.52 10.91 -10.81
N GLU A 681 2.92 10.97 -12.00
CA GLU A 681 2.65 12.22 -12.72
C GLU A 681 1.61 13.10 -12.02
N SER A 682 0.34 12.68 -11.92
CA SER A 682 -0.74 13.51 -11.35
C SER A 682 -1.43 12.82 -10.18
N VAL A 683 -1.40 13.44 -9.01
CA VAL A 683 -1.90 12.86 -7.76
C VAL A 683 -2.92 13.79 -7.12
N GLY A 684 -4.07 13.22 -6.72
CA GLY A 684 -5.11 13.94 -6.00
C GLY A 684 -5.91 13.04 -5.06
N GLY A 685 -6.41 13.61 -3.97
CA GLY A 685 -7.23 12.91 -2.98
C GLY A 685 -8.51 12.32 -3.57
N ILE A 686 -9.23 13.06 -4.42
CA ILE A 686 -10.42 12.54 -5.12
C ILE A 686 -10.03 11.91 -6.45
N CYS A 687 -9.27 12.63 -7.29
CA CYS A 687 -8.85 12.10 -8.58
C CYS A 687 -7.48 12.59 -9.04
N GLY A 688 -6.75 11.78 -9.81
CA GLY A 688 -5.49 12.22 -10.42
C GLY A 688 -5.71 13.32 -11.46
N ILE A 689 -6.62 13.09 -12.42
CA ILE A 689 -7.05 14.07 -13.42
C ILE A 689 -8.56 14.28 -13.34
N ASN A 690 -8.98 15.56 -13.33
CA ASN A 690 -10.36 15.97 -13.53
C ASN A 690 -10.54 16.63 -14.90
N SER A 691 -11.20 15.91 -15.81
CA SER A 691 -11.71 16.36 -17.10
C SER A 691 -13.24 16.39 -17.16
N GLY A 692 -13.90 16.27 -16.01
CA GLY A 692 -15.35 16.36 -15.84
C GLY A 692 -15.72 17.40 -14.79
N SER A 693 -16.56 17.01 -13.84
CA SER A 693 -16.92 17.87 -12.70
C SER A 693 -16.64 17.20 -11.36
N LEU A 694 -16.06 17.99 -10.44
CA LEU A 694 -16.01 17.70 -9.01
C LEU A 694 -16.89 18.74 -8.30
N ASN A 695 -17.92 18.29 -7.60
CA ASN A 695 -18.83 19.19 -6.92
C ASN A 695 -19.16 18.68 -5.52
N ASN A 696 -19.04 19.54 -4.51
CA ASN A 696 -19.27 19.16 -3.12
C ASN A 696 -18.38 18.00 -2.64
N CYS A 697 -17.14 17.91 -3.14
CA CYS A 697 -16.23 16.83 -2.82
C CYS A 697 -15.17 17.28 -1.82
N TRP A 698 -14.67 16.35 -1.01
CA TRP A 698 -13.60 16.66 -0.07
C TRP A 698 -12.58 15.55 0.14
N SER A 699 -11.36 15.94 0.46
CA SER A 699 -10.26 15.01 0.70
C SER A 699 -9.48 15.30 1.97
N GLU A 700 -9.03 14.23 2.62
CA GLU A 700 -8.16 14.23 3.78
C GLU A 700 -7.09 13.13 3.63
N GLY A 701 -6.08 13.12 4.50
CA GLY A 701 -4.96 12.19 4.44
C GLY A 701 -3.70 12.82 3.85
N ILE A 702 -2.93 12.06 3.07
CA ILE A 702 -1.62 12.50 2.55
C ILE A 702 -1.54 12.24 1.05
N CYS A 703 -1.17 13.25 0.27
CA CYS A 703 -0.90 13.12 -1.17
C CYS A 703 0.59 13.33 -1.46
N LYS A 704 1.22 12.36 -2.12
CA LYS A 704 2.64 12.38 -2.51
C LYS A 704 2.79 12.14 -4.01
N GLY A 705 3.50 13.01 -4.74
CA GLY A 705 3.73 12.81 -6.18
C GLY A 705 4.97 13.46 -6.75
N LEU A 706 5.11 13.41 -8.08
CA LEU A 706 6.27 13.93 -8.81
C LEU A 706 5.99 15.20 -9.61
N VAL A 707 4.89 15.25 -10.38
CA VAL A 707 4.64 16.35 -11.33
C VAL A 707 3.52 17.25 -10.84
N ASN A 708 2.25 16.87 -10.94
CA ASN A 708 1.12 17.67 -10.46
C ASN A 708 0.53 17.03 -9.20
N VAL A 709 0.74 17.66 -8.05
CA VAL A 709 0.23 17.13 -6.77
C VAL A 709 -0.76 18.11 -6.21
N GLY A 710 -2.02 17.69 -6.08
CA GLY A 710 -3.06 18.41 -5.39
C GLY A 710 -3.62 17.59 -4.24
N GLY A 711 -4.23 18.25 -3.26
CA GLY A 711 -4.95 17.53 -2.22
C GLY A 711 -6.29 16.97 -2.70
N LEU A 712 -7.02 17.68 -3.57
CA LEU A 712 -8.27 17.19 -4.17
C LEU A 712 -8.04 16.56 -5.55
N CYS A 713 -7.31 17.24 -6.43
CA CYS A 713 -6.96 16.71 -7.75
C CYS A 713 -5.54 17.08 -8.22
N GLY A 714 -4.86 16.21 -8.96
CA GLY A 714 -3.55 16.55 -9.54
C GLY A 714 -3.66 17.61 -10.64
N PHE A 715 -4.46 17.33 -11.66
CA PHE A 715 -4.68 18.20 -12.81
C PHE A 715 -6.16 18.43 -13.09
N ASN A 716 -6.60 19.68 -13.07
CA ASN A 716 -7.96 20.08 -13.45
C ASN A 716 -8.00 20.73 -14.83
N THR A 717 -8.79 20.20 -15.75
CA THR A 717 -9.04 20.81 -17.07
C THR A 717 -10.45 21.38 -17.19
N GLN A 718 -11.35 21.05 -16.26
CA GLN A 718 -12.76 21.43 -16.31
C GLN A 718 -13.20 22.11 -15.01
N SER A 719 -14.09 21.53 -14.19
CA SER A 719 -14.70 22.26 -13.07
C SER A 719 -14.48 21.59 -11.72
N ILE A 720 -14.12 22.42 -10.74
CA ILE A 720 -14.15 22.11 -9.31
C ILE A 720 -14.96 23.19 -8.62
N ASP A 721 -16.01 22.78 -7.92
CA ASP A 721 -16.93 23.70 -7.28
C ASP A 721 -17.32 23.21 -5.88
N ASN A 722 -17.42 24.14 -4.94
CA ASN A 722 -17.83 23.87 -3.55
C ASN A 722 -17.05 22.70 -2.92
N SER A 723 -15.75 22.57 -3.19
CA SER A 723 -14.97 21.40 -2.82
C SER A 723 -13.72 21.79 -2.03
N HIS A 724 -13.19 20.89 -1.19
CA HIS A 724 -12.06 21.25 -0.35
C HIS A 724 -11.09 20.12 -0.03
N SER A 725 -9.89 20.49 0.40
CA SER A 725 -8.87 19.53 0.83
C SER A 725 -8.22 19.94 2.15
N ASN A 726 -8.22 19.01 3.10
CA ASN A 726 -7.42 19.08 4.32
C ASN A 726 -6.16 18.20 4.25
N SER A 727 -5.88 17.58 3.10
CA SER A 727 -4.77 16.65 2.94
C SER A 727 -3.39 17.33 3.10
N ARG A 728 -2.47 16.67 3.79
CA ARG A 728 -1.05 17.06 3.81
C ARG A 728 -0.40 16.70 2.47
N ILE A 729 0.34 17.64 1.89
CA ILE A 729 0.95 17.47 0.56
C ILE A 729 2.47 17.36 0.68
N LEU A 730 3.03 16.36 0.01
CA LEU A 730 4.47 16.11 -0.08
C LEU A 730 4.88 15.88 -1.55
N SER A 731 6.11 16.21 -1.91
CA SER A 731 6.67 15.97 -3.26
C SER A 731 8.03 15.28 -3.18
N PHE A 732 8.33 14.41 -4.15
CA PHE A 732 9.68 13.83 -4.32
C PHE A 732 10.53 14.55 -5.37
N SER A 733 10.00 15.58 -6.02
CA SER A 733 10.68 16.29 -7.10
C SER A 733 10.82 17.77 -6.79
N ASP A 734 11.91 18.34 -7.31
CA ASP A 734 12.20 19.77 -7.22
C ASP A 734 11.43 20.58 -8.30
N GLY A 735 10.78 19.92 -9.27
CA GLY A 735 10.22 20.56 -10.47
C GLY A 735 8.72 20.34 -10.71
N GLY A 736 7.96 19.85 -9.73
CA GLY A 736 6.52 19.66 -9.83
C GLY A 736 5.69 20.94 -9.59
N ASN A 737 4.43 20.92 -10.02
CA ASN A 737 3.40 21.88 -9.65
C ASN A 737 2.62 21.34 -8.43
N ILE A 738 2.80 21.97 -7.28
CA ILE A 738 2.28 21.49 -6.01
C ILE A 738 1.21 22.46 -5.48
N GLY A 739 -0.01 21.96 -5.26
CA GLY A 739 -1.13 22.73 -4.74
C GLY A 739 -1.79 22.06 -3.54
N GLY A 740 -2.34 22.84 -2.61
CA GLY A 740 -3.12 22.27 -1.50
C GLY A 740 -4.45 21.66 -1.96
N LEU A 741 -5.10 22.25 -2.98
CA LEU A 741 -6.29 21.69 -3.63
C LEU A 741 -5.93 21.05 -4.98
N CYS A 742 -5.18 21.76 -5.83
CA CYS A 742 -4.93 21.35 -7.20
C CYS A 742 -3.48 21.60 -7.65
N GLY A 743 -2.77 20.58 -8.15
CA GLY A 743 -1.40 20.77 -8.66
C GLY A 743 -1.34 21.74 -9.83
N ARG A 744 -2.13 21.48 -10.87
CA ARG A 744 -2.28 22.34 -12.05
C ARG A 744 -3.75 22.56 -12.41
N ASN A 745 -4.14 23.80 -12.66
CA ASN A 745 -5.48 24.18 -13.06
C ASN A 745 -5.50 24.85 -14.45
N ASP A 746 -6.02 24.17 -15.45
CA ASP A 746 -6.36 24.74 -16.78
C ASP A 746 -7.87 25.06 -16.88
N GLY A 747 -8.66 24.59 -15.90
CA GLY A 747 -10.11 24.79 -15.82
C GLY A 747 -10.53 25.90 -14.84
N ARG A 748 -11.70 25.74 -14.22
CA ARG A 748 -12.26 26.66 -13.22
C ARG A 748 -12.34 25.99 -11.85
N ILE A 749 -11.81 26.66 -10.84
CA ILE A 749 -11.97 26.34 -9.42
C ILE A 749 -12.78 27.46 -8.79
N THR A 750 -13.93 27.13 -8.21
CA THR A 750 -14.81 28.11 -7.56
C THR A 750 -15.33 27.63 -6.22
N ARG A 751 -15.55 28.55 -5.26
CA ARG A 751 -16.09 28.25 -3.92
C ARG A 751 -15.34 27.11 -3.20
N SER A 752 -14.04 27.01 -3.41
CA SER A 752 -13.25 25.85 -3.01
C SER A 752 -12.05 26.25 -2.18
N TYR A 753 -11.55 25.35 -1.32
CA TYR A 753 -10.49 25.73 -0.39
C TYR A 753 -9.53 24.61 0.02
N ALA A 754 -8.34 25.01 0.49
CA ALA A 754 -7.35 24.10 1.03
C ALA A 754 -6.82 24.54 2.40
N THR A 755 -6.79 23.61 3.35
CA THR A 755 -6.31 23.85 4.73
C THR A 755 -5.12 22.98 5.12
N GLY A 756 -4.85 21.90 4.37
CA GLY A 756 -3.74 20.99 4.63
C GLY A 756 -2.37 21.64 4.41
N SER A 757 -1.36 21.21 5.16
CA SER A 757 0.00 21.73 5.05
C SER A 757 0.74 21.18 3.83
N ILE A 758 1.64 22.00 3.27
CA ILE A 758 2.45 21.65 2.11
C ILE A 758 3.92 21.71 2.50
N GLU A 759 4.63 20.61 2.23
CA GLU A 759 6.09 20.52 2.39
C GLU A 759 6.66 19.86 1.13
N ALA A 760 7.15 20.68 0.21
CA ALA A 760 7.66 20.21 -1.08
C ALA A 760 8.98 20.90 -1.41
N PRO A 761 10.05 20.19 -1.79
CA PRO A 761 11.30 20.81 -2.23
C PRO A 761 11.19 21.48 -3.62
N SER A 762 9.97 21.82 -4.07
CA SER A 762 9.66 22.14 -5.45
C SER A 762 9.66 23.64 -5.76
N ASP A 763 9.92 23.98 -7.02
CA ASP A 763 9.95 25.34 -7.55
C ASP A 763 8.59 25.96 -7.89
N ILE A 764 7.46 25.23 -7.85
CA ILE A 764 6.14 25.82 -8.12
C ILE A 764 5.17 25.28 -7.08
N VAL A 765 4.90 26.08 -6.05
CA VAL A 765 4.11 25.64 -4.89
C VAL A 765 3.07 26.70 -4.53
N GLY A 766 1.80 26.32 -4.44
CA GLY A 766 0.70 27.20 -4.05
C GLY A 766 -0.18 26.61 -2.97
N GLY A 767 -0.64 27.41 -2.01
CA GLY A 767 -1.54 26.92 -0.96
C GLY A 767 -2.86 26.36 -1.48
N LEU A 768 -3.43 26.91 -2.56
CA LEU A 768 -4.60 26.36 -3.26
C LEU A 768 -4.18 25.63 -4.54
N CYS A 769 -3.40 26.29 -5.40
CA CYS A 769 -3.03 25.77 -6.71
C CYS A 769 -1.54 25.97 -7.05
N GLY A 770 -0.83 24.94 -7.49
CA GLY A 770 0.56 25.10 -7.93
C GLY A 770 0.68 26.01 -9.16
N ALA A 771 0.15 25.55 -10.29
CA ALA A 771 0.15 26.27 -11.56
C ALA A 771 -1.29 26.59 -12.01
N ASN A 772 -1.63 27.87 -12.15
CA ASN A 772 -2.92 28.31 -12.67
C ASN A 772 -2.78 28.83 -14.11
N LEU A 773 -3.47 28.17 -15.04
CA LEU A 773 -3.68 28.58 -16.44
C LEU A 773 -5.16 28.88 -16.72
N GLY A 774 -6.04 28.63 -15.75
CA GLY A 774 -7.48 28.87 -15.85
C GLY A 774 -7.96 29.94 -14.87
N ILE A 775 -9.04 29.65 -14.16
CA ILE A 775 -9.71 30.60 -13.26
C ILE A 775 -9.77 30.06 -11.83
N LEU A 776 -9.26 30.85 -10.87
CA LEU A 776 -9.52 30.70 -9.44
C LEU A 776 -10.48 31.81 -9.01
N GLU A 777 -11.63 31.44 -8.46
CA GLU A 777 -12.67 32.39 -8.07
C GLU A 777 -13.26 32.04 -6.71
N LYS A 778 -13.52 33.02 -5.84
CA LYS A 778 -14.26 32.82 -4.57
C LYS A 778 -13.71 31.65 -3.74
N SER A 779 -12.38 31.56 -3.69
CA SER A 779 -11.66 30.37 -3.19
C SER A 779 -10.47 30.79 -2.33
N PHE A 780 -10.05 29.94 -1.39
CA PHE A 780 -9.02 30.33 -0.42
C PHE A 780 -8.08 29.21 0.03
N ALA A 781 -6.93 29.60 0.57
CA ALA A 781 -5.98 28.69 1.19
C ALA A 781 -5.54 29.16 2.58
N ALA A 782 -5.48 28.22 3.53
CA ALA A 782 -5.10 28.47 4.92
C ALA A 782 -3.96 27.58 5.44
N GLY A 783 -3.58 26.54 4.70
CA GLY A 783 -2.48 25.65 5.08
C GLY A 783 -1.11 26.33 4.95
N SER A 784 -0.16 25.96 5.82
CA SER A 784 1.23 26.43 5.73
C SER A 784 1.90 25.89 4.46
N VAL A 785 2.65 26.74 3.75
CA VAL A 785 3.31 26.40 2.49
C VAL A 785 4.82 26.50 2.63
N ILE A 786 5.51 25.37 2.42
CA ILE A 786 6.97 25.31 2.36
C ILE A 786 7.40 24.85 0.96
N GLY A 787 8.23 25.65 0.29
CA GLY A 787 8.71 25.39 -1.07
C GLY A 787 10.13 25.90 -1.34
N ASN A 788 10.58 25.81 -2.59
CA ASN A 788 11.91 26.29 -3.00
C ASN A 788 11.86 27.65 -3.73
N SER A 789 11.26 27.67 -4.91
CA SER A 789 11.07 28.86 -5.76
C SER A 789 9.59 29.06 -6.08
N PHE A 790 9.19 30.25 -6.56
CA PHE A 790 7.81 30.58 -6.99
C PHE A 790 6.71 30.04 -6.07
N VAL A 791 6.78 30.45 -4.81
CA VAL A 791 5.90 29.94 -3.76
C VAL A 791 4.84 30.97 -3.39
N GLY A 792 3.57 30.61 -3.50
CA GLY A 792 2.45 31.48 -3.13
C GLY A 792 1.57 30.91 -2.03
N GLY A 793 1.04 31.76 -1.17
CA GLY A 793 0.03 31.36 -0.19
C GLY A 793 -1.29 30.90 -0.82
N LEU A 794 -1.61 31.38 -2.04
CA LEU A 794 -2.74 30.90 -2.84
C LEU A 794 -2.25 30.12 -4.08
N CYS A 795 -1.38 30.71 -4.88
CA CYS A 795 -0.94 30.14 -6.16
C CYS A 795 0.58 30.22 -6.35
N GLY A 796 1.24 29.14 -6.78
CA GLY A 796 2.66 29.21 -7.10
C GLY A 796 2.92 30.14 -8.29
N ASN A 797 2.35 29.78 -9.44
CA ASN A 797 2.42 30.56 -10.67
C ASN A 797 1.05 30.79 -11.31
N ASN A 798 0.68 32.05 -11.50
CA ASN A 798 -0.50 32.48 -12.24
C ASN A 798 -0.10 32.91 -13.65
N TYR A 799 -0.24 32.02 -14.64
CA TYR A 799 0.27 32.20 -16.00
C TYR A 799 -0.48 33.29 -16.80
N ALA A 800 0.07 33.68 -17.96
CA ALA A 800 -0.61 34.55 -18.90
C ALA A 800 -2.04 34.07 -19.23
N ASP A 801 -2.96 35.01 -19.41
CA ASP A 801 -4.42 34.81 -19.64
C ASP A 801 -5.21 34.18 -18.47
N SER A 802 -4.55 33.75 -17.40
CA SER A 802 -5.22 33.19 -16.22
C SER A 802 -5.76 34.27 -15.27
N ILE A 803 -6.77 33.90 -14.46
CA ILE A 803 -7.49 34.82 -13.56
C ILE A 803 -7.52 34.28 -12.14
N ILE A 804 -7.18 35.15 -11.19
CA ILE A 804 -7.46 35.01 -9.77
C ILE A 804 -8.37 36.16 -9.37
N VAL A 805 -9.55 35.86 -8.83
CA VAL A 805 -10.54 36.88 -8.49
C VAL A 805 -11.35 36.52 -7.25
N SER A 806 -11.53 37.47 -6.33
CA SER A 806 -12.29 37.22 -5.09
C SER A 806 -11.70 36.06 -4.28
N CYS A 807 -10.37 36.01 -4.14
CA CYS A 807 -9.67 34.93 -3.42
C CYS A 807 -8.88 35.47 -2.24
N TYR A 808 -8.52 34.59 -1.30
CA TYR A 808 -7.61 34.97 -0.22
C TYR A 808 -6.68 33.85 0.26
N ALA A 809 -5.59 34.25 0.89
CA ALA A 809 -4.66 33.33 1.55
C ALA A 809 -4.34 33.78 2.99
N SER A 810 -4.36 32.83 3.91
CA SER A 810 -4.03 33.05 5.32
C SER A 810 -2.92 32.13 5.86
N GLY A 811 -2.50 31.13 5.08
CA GLY A 811 -1.40 30.24 5.45
C GLY A 811 -0.04 30.95 5.38
N SER A 812 0.86 30.60 6.30
CA SER A 812 2.24 31.10 6.27
C SER A 812 3.02 30.53 5.08
N VAL A 813 3.87 31.33 4.46
CA VAL A 813 4.69 30.95 3.29
C VAL A 813 6.17 31.04 3.65
N THR A 814 6.89 29.93 3.46
CA THR A 814 8.35 29.86 3.65
C THR A 814 9.02 29.25 2.43
N ALA A 815 10.00 29.92 1.84
CA ALA A 815 10.77 29.37 0.73
C ALA A 815 12.12 30.06 0.51
N HIS A 816 12.93 29.50 -0.40
CA HIS A 816 14.25 30.04 -0.71
C HIS A 816 14.18 31.29 -1.61
N ARG A 817 13.35 31.33 -2.65
CA ARG A 817 13.30 32.46 -3.60
C ARG A 817 11.91 32.73 -4.20
N PHE A 818 11.62 33.99 -4.55
CA PHE A 818 10.43 34.40 -5.33
C PHE A 818 9.11 33.94 -4.73
N LEU A 819 8.68 34.60 -3.67
CA LEU A 819 7.58 34.10 -2.86
C LEU A 819 6.63 35.23 -2.41
N GLY A 820 5.34 34.91 -2.39
CA GLY A 820 4.26 35.88 -2.20
C GLY A 820 3.11 35.36 -1.34
N GLY A 821 2.41 36.26 -0.64
CA GLY A 821 1.25 35.89 0.16
C GLY A 821 0.07 35.36 -0.68
N LEU A 822 -0.14 35.88 -1.89
CA LEU A 822 -1.07 35.31 -2.89
C LEU A 822 -0.31 34.47 -3.91
N CYS A 823 0.58 35.09 -4.70
CA CYS A 823 1.24 34.44 -5.82
C CYS A 823 2.77 34.44 -5.68
N GLY A 824 3.44 33.33 -6.02
CA GLY A 824 4.89 33.35 -6.21
C GLY A 824 5.25 34.21 -7.43
N LEU A 825 4.72 33.82 -8.60
CA LEU A 825 4.78 34.55 -9.86
C LEU A 825 3.37 34.89 -10.37
N ASN A 826 3.19 36.11 -10.85
CA ASN A 826 1.97 36.55 -11.52
C ASN A 826 2.27 37.10 -12.92
N GLU A 827 1.82 36.38 -13.94
CA GLU A 827 1.78 36.79 -15.35
C GLU A 827 0.34 37.05 -15.84
N GLY A 828 -0.65 36.51 -15.12
CA GLY A 828 -2.07 36.75 -15.38
C GLY A 828 -2.67 37.93 -14.61
N ARG A 829 -3.98 37.89 -14.39
CA ARG A 829 -4.72 38.91 -13.63
C ARG A 829 -5.09 38.40 -12.24
N THR A 830 -4.60 39.08 -11.21
CA THR A 830 -5.00 38.90 -9.81
C THR A 830 -5.78 40.12 -9.35
N SER A 831 -7.04 39.93 -8.97
CA SER A 831 -7.92 41.06 -8.62
C SER A 831 -8.82 40.76 -7.43
N ASN A 832 -9.22 41.80 -6.71
CA ASN A 832 -10.20 41.69 -5.62
C ASN A 832 -9.82 40.59 -4.63
N SER A 833 -8.57 40.57 -4.16
CA SER A 833 -8.03 39.44 -3.40
C SER A 833 -7.10 39.92 -2.29
N TYR A 834 -6.88 39.11 -1.25
CA TYR A 834 -6.05 39.55 -0.12
C TYR A 834 -5.22 38.45 0.54
N ALA A 835 -4.12 38.85 1.17
CA ALA A 835 -3.25 37.95 1.92
C ALA A 835 -3.07 38.39 3.38
N THR A 836 -3.15 37.45 4.29
CA THR A 836 -2.97 37.66 5.74
C THR A 836 -1.88 36.79 6.34
N GLY A 837 -1.43 35.74 5.65
CA GLY A 837 -0.36 34.86 6.10
C GLY A 837 1.00 35.54 6.07
N ASP A 838 1.86 35.18 7.02
CA ASP A 838 3.25 35.64 7.07
C ASP A 838 4.08 35.06 5.91
N VAL A 839 5.00 35.85 5.37
CA VAL A 839 5.87 35.49 4.24
C VAL A 839 7.33 35.61 4.67
N THR A 840 8.05 34.49 4.66
CA THR A 840 9.46 34.40 5.08
C THR A 840 10.30 33.84 3.94
N GLY A 841 11.24 34.62 3.42
CA GLY A 841 12.14 34.19 2.34
C GLY A 841 13.61 34.23 2.72
N GLU A 842 14.39 33.27 2.23
CA GLU A 842 15.85 33.30 2.46
C GLU A 842 16.57 34.21 1.44
N GLN A 843 16.12 34.23 0.18
CA GLN A 843 16.75 34.98 -0.91
C GLN A 843 15.73 35.54 -1.93
N GLY A 844 16.17 36.49 -2.74
CA GLY A 844 15.42 37.01 -3.89
C GLY A 844 14.24 37.93 -3.54
N SER A 845 13.22 37.94 -4.40
CA SER A 845 12.07 38.85 -4.30
C SER A 845 10.99 38.26 -3.41
N VAL A 846 10.58 39.00 -2.38
CA VAL A 846 9.59 38.57 -1.39
C VAL A 846 8.50 39.62 -1.30
N GLY A 847 7.25 39.23 -1.53
CA GLY A 847 6.09 40.13 -1.58
C GLY A 847 4.97 39.73 -0.63
N GLY A 848 4.27 40.70 -0.03
CA GLY A 848 3.05 40.40 0.75
C GLY A 848 1.88 39.91 -0.11
N LEU A 849 1.81 40.30 -1.38
CA LEU A 849 0.86 39.76 -2.38
C LEU A 849 1.56 38.86 -3.40
N CYS A 850 2.55 39.39 -4.13
CA CYS A 850 3.22 38.67 -5.21
C CYS A 850 4.74 38.69 -5.04
N GLY A 851 5.42 37.55 -5.16
CA GLY A 851 6.89 37.54 -5.20
C GLY A 851 7.40 38.31 -6.41
N GLU A 852 6.87 38.00 -7.59
CA GLU A 852 7.14 38.68 -8.85
C GLU A 852 5.84 38.90 -9.63
N ASN A 853 5.65 40.11 -10.17
CA ASN A 853 4.64 40.41 -11.17
C ASN A 853 5.33 40.70 -12.50
N ARG A 854 5.17 39.82 -13.48
CA ARG A 854 5.87 39.85 -14.79
C ARG A 854 4.84 39.92 -15.91
N GLY A 855 4.66 41.09 -16.51
CA GLY A 855 3.62 41.33 -17.52
C GLY A 855 2.16 41.24 -17.01
N GLY A 856 1.94 40.81 -15.76
CA GLY A 856 0.62 40.61 -15.17
C GLY A 856 0.00 41.84 -14.52
N ILE A 857 -1.27 41.69 -14.09
CA ILE A 857 -2.05 42.74 -13.42
C ILE A 857 -2.36 42.32 -11.99
N VAL A 858 -2.03 43.18 -11.02
CA VAL A 858 -2.47 43.05 -9.62
C VAL A 858 -3.31 44.28 -9.28
N GLU A 859 -4.60 44.09 -8.98
CA GLU A 859 -5.49 45.23 -8.70
C GLU A 859 -6.51 45.00 -7.59
N LEU A 860 -6.85 46.05 -6.85
CA LEU A 860 -7.89 45.98 -5.81
C LEU A 860 -7.57 44.88 -4.77
N CYS A 861 -6.31 44.81 -4.36
CA CYS A 861 -5.82 43.78 -3.44
C CYS A 861 -5.17 44.38 -2.19
N TYR A 862 -5.11 43.62 -1.09
CA TYR A 862 -4.38 44.06 0.09
C TYR A 862 -3.62 42.98 0.84
N ALA A 863 -2.55 43.36 1.55
CA ALA A 863 -1.74 42.46 2.38
C ALA A 863 -1.63 42.95 3.84
N VAL A 864 -1.66 42.01 4.78
CA VAL A 864 -1.51 42.30 6.23
C VAL A 864 -0.43 41.46 6.91
N GLY A 865 -0.06 40.30 6.36
CA GLY A 865 0.98 39.43 6.94
C GLY A 865 2.36 40.11 7.01
N SER A 866 3.20 39.65 7.92
CA SER A 866 4.59 40.11 7.99
C SER A 866 5.39 39.59 6.79
N VAL A 867 6.34 40.39 6.31
CA VAL A 867 7.21 40.04 5.18
C VAL A 867 8.65 40.17 5.62
N THR A 868 9.38 39.06 5.67
CA THR A 868 10.74 39.00 6.19
C THR A 868 11.69 38.29 5.25
N THR A 869 12.94 38.79 5.16
CA THR A 869 14.03 38.12 4.44
C THR A 869 15.35 38.22 5.20
N ASP A 870 16.36 37.45 4.77
CA ASP A 870 17.74 37.68 5.18
C ASP A 870 18.21 39.11 4.80
N ASP A 871 19.12 39.67 5.60
CA ASP A 871 19.57 41.08 5.57
C ASP A 871 20.09 41.61 4.20
N TYR A 872 20.31 40.73 3.21
CA TYR A 872 20.87 41.07 1.90
C TYR A 872 19.81 41.32 0.81
N TYR A 873 18.55 40.93 1.05
CA TYR A 873 17.47 40.99 0.07
C TYR A 873 16.34 41.94 0.50
N HIS A 874 15.40 42.23 -0.41
CA HIS A 874 14.36 43.24 -0.17
C HIS A 874 12.99 42.57 0.07
N ALA A 875 12.51 42.65 1.31
CA ALA A 875 11.13 42.38 1.67
C ALA A 875 10.21 43.53 1.20
N CYS A 876 9.18 43.22 0.43
CA CYS A 876 8.18 44.18 -0.05
C CYS A 876 6.78 43.82 0.44
N ALA A 877 6.03 44.78 0.96
CA ALA A 877 4.71 44.53 1.52
C ALA A 877 3.62 44.22 0.49
N VAL A 878 3.81 44.58 -0.79
CA VAL A 878 2.87 44.30 -1.88
C VAL A 878 3.51 43.34 -2.89
N THR A 879 4.49 43.79 -3.65
CA THR A 879 5.11 42.95 -4.69
C THR A 879 6.63 43.01 -4.61
N GLY A 880 7.29 41.86 -4.56
CA GLY A 880 8.75 41.78 -4.48
C GLY A 880 9.45 42.47 -5.65
N ILE A 881 8.95 42.27 -6.89
CA ILE A 881 9.34 43.06 -8.06
C ILE A 881 8.23 43.11 -9.12
N ASN A 882 8.05 44.27 -9.74
CA ASN A 882 7.15 44.52 -10.87
C ASN A 882 7.98 44.79 -12.13
N ILE A 883 7.95 43.87 -13.10
CA ILE A 883 8.84 43.87 -14.26
C ILE A 883 8.06 43.65 -15.56
N GLU A 884 8.60 44.22 -16.64
CA GLU A 884 8.02 44.31 -17.98
C GLU A 884 7.01 45.47 -18.11
N LEU A 885 6.98 46.07 -19.30
CA LEU A 885 6.19 47.29 -19.56
C LEU A 885 4.68 47.06 -19.47
N GLU A 886 4.25 45.80 -19.58
CA GLU A 886 2.84 45.40 -19.51
C GLU A 886 2.38 45.14 -18.07
N ALA A 887 3.31 45.01 -17.12
CA ALA A 887 2.98 44.73 -15.73
C ALA A 887 2.32 45.93 -15.05
N VAL A 888 1.22 45.71 -14.33
CA VAL A 888 0.46 46.75 -13.63
C VAL A 888 0.18 46.36 -12.19
N ILE A 889 0.45 47.26 -11.26
CA ILE A 889 -0.07 47.17 -9.89
C ILE A 889 -0.91 48.41 -9.63
N ARG A 890 -2.20 48.24 -9.26
CA ARG A 890 -3.05 49.38 -8.98
C ARG A 890 -4.10 49.21 -7.89
N ASN A 891 -4.35 50.28 -7.15
CA ASN A 891 -5.32 50.30 -6.04
C ASN A 891 -5.06 49.18 -5.01
N CYS A 892 -3.79 48.97 -4.68
CA CYS A 892 -3.35 47.93 -3.74
C CYS A 892 -2.82 48.53 -2.45
N PHE A 893 -3.14 47.90 -1.32
CA PHE A 893 -2.81 48.43 0.00
C PHE A 893 -2.07 47.42 0.88
N TRP A 894 -1.29 47.91 1.83
CA TRP A 894 -0.71 47.05 2.88
C TRP A 894 -0.75 47.73 4.24
N ASN A 895 -0.76 46.93 5.31
CA ASN A 895 -0.66 47.46 6.67
C ASN A 895 0.80 47.70 7.08
N THR A 896 1.17 48.96 7.32
CA THR A 896 2.53 49.36 7.71
C THR A 896 2.93 48.92 9.12
N GLU A 897 1.96 48.61 9.98
CA GLU A 897 2.20 48.23 11.38
C GLU A 897 2.49 46.72 11.54
N THR A 898 2.11 45.90 10.55
CA THR A 898 2.27 44.44 10.58
C THR A 898 3.26 43.92 9.56
N ALA A 899 3.47 44.61 8.43
CA ALA A 899 4.28 44.12 7.32
C ALA A 899 5.78 43.92 7.65
N GLN A 900 6.30 44.54 8.72
CA GLN A 900 7.74 44.53 9.08
C GLN A 900 8.69 45.08 7.99
N THR A 901 8.16 45.78 6.99
CA THR A 901 8.91 46.49 5.96
C THR A 901 8.23 47.81 5.60
N ASP A 902 9.02 48.84 5.33
CA ASP A 902 8.53 50.14 4.83
C ASP A 902 8.45 50.17 3.28
N THR A 903 8.94 49.14 2.61
CA THR A 903 8.98 49.07 1.14
C THR A 903 7.72 48.38 0.63
N GLY A 904 6.92 49.06 -0.20
CA GLY A 904 5.72 48.47 -0.80
C GLY A 904 6.03 47.58 -2.00
N TYR A 905 6.92 48.02 -2.89
CA TYR A 905 7.22 47.34 -4.15
C TYR A 905 8.58 47.74 -4.72
N LEU A 906 9.12 46.94 -5.64
CA LEU A 906 10.25 47.29 -6.51
C LEU A 906 9.87 47.24 -7.98
N THR A 907 10.64 47.93 -8.83
CA THR A 907 10.53 47.88 -10.29
C THR A 907 11.90 47.70 -10.92
N ASP A 908 11.95 47.02 -12.07
CA ASP A 908 13.18 46.93 -12.87
C ASP A 908 13.51 48.30 -13.52
N SER A 909 14.81 48.63 -13.63
CA SER A 909 15.24 49.92 -14.18
C SER A 909 15.15 50.01 -15.70
N ASP A 910 15.28 48.89 -16.39
CA ASP A 910 15.25 48.80 -17.84
C ASP A 910 13.80 48.59 -18.34
N TRP A 911 12.98 47.89 -17.55
CA TRP A 911 11.58 47.56 -17.89
C TRP A 911 10.62 47.83 -16.72
N PRO A 912 10.45 49.10 -16.30
CA PRO A 912 9.60 49.42 -15.16
C PRO A 912 8.13 49.20 -15.51
N GLY A 913 7.46 48.31 -14.78
CA GLY A 913 6.01 48.17 -14.88
C GLY A 913 5.26 49.37 -14.28
N THR A 914 3.97 49.48 -14.59
CA THR A 914 3.08 50.57 -14.16
C THR A 914 2.64 50.41 -12.70
N ILE A 915 2.68 51.50 -11.94
CA ILE A 915 2.24 51.56 -10.54
C ILE A 915 1.24 52.71 -10.36
N GLU A 916 0.04 52.42 -9.85
CA GLU A 916 -1.02 53.43 -9.64
C GLU A 916 -1.72 53.23 -8.29
N ASN A 917 -1.70 54.22 -7.40
CA ASN A 917 -2.41 54.14 -6.11
C ASN A 917 -2.04 52.88 -5.28
N VAL A 918 -0.74 52.63 -5.12
CA VAL A 918 -0.21 51.56 -4.25
C VAL A 918 0.33 52.20 -2.98
N THR A 919 -0.32 51.95 -1.84
CA THR A 919 -0.10 52.77 -0.63
C THR A 919 -0.09 51.96 0.67
N GLY A 920 0.86 52.27 1.54
CA GLY A 920 0.95 51.73 2.89
C GLY A 920 0.05 52.52 3.83
N LEU A 921 -0.73 51.81 4.63
CA LEU A 921 -1.78 52.36 5.49
C LEU A 921 -1.63 51.82 6.91
N THR A 922 -2.01 52.60 7.92
CA THR A 922 -2.09 52.10 9.30
C THR A 922 -3.27 51.14 9.45
N THR A 923 -3.29 50.36 10.55
CA THR A 923 -4.44 49.50 10.87
C THR A 923 -5.76 50.28 10.85
N THR A 924 -5.79 51.47 11.44
CA THR A 924 -6.99 52.33 11.45
C THR A 924 -7.44 52.74 10.04
N GLN A 925 -6.50 53.05 9.14
CA GLN A 925 -6.83 53.42 7.76
C GLN A 925 -7.34 52.20 6.96
N MET A 926 -6.71 51.04 7.16
CA MET A 926 -7.14 49.76 6.59
C MET A 926 -8.50 49.29 7.13
N GLN A 927 -8.95 49.79 8.27
CA GLN A 927 -10.27 49.52 8.86
C GLN A 927 -11.30 50.63 8.57
N THR A 928 -10.96 51.60 7.72
CA THR A 928 -11.85 52.70 7.32
C THR A 928 -12.45 52.44 5.94
N LEU A 929 -13.77 52.27 5.84
CA LEU A 929 -14.48 52.00 4.57
C LEU A 929 -14.16 53.02 3.45
N ALA A 930 -14.15 54.31 3.79
CA ALA A 930 -13.90 55.39 2.83
C ALA A 930 -12.51 55.29 2.16
N THR A 931 -11.54 54.62 2.79
CA THR A 931 -10.22 54.37 2.21
C THR A 931 -10.35 53.60 0.89
N PHE A 932 -11.19 52.56 0.87
CA PHE A 932 -11.32 51.64 -0.25
C PHE A 932 -12.34 52.13 -1.29
N THR A 933 -13.49 52.67 -0.85
CA THR A 933 -14.50 53.19 -1.79
C THR A 933 -13.96 54.36 -2.61
N ASN A 934 -13.12 55.23 -2.02
CA ASN A 934 -12.44 56.31 -2.75
C ASN A 934 -11.40 55.80 -3.76
N ALA A 935 -10.88 54.58 -3.55
CA ALA A 935 -9.98 53.89 -4.47
C ALA A 935 -10.73 53.06 -5.54
N GLY A 936 -12.06 53.10 -5.54
CA GLY A 936 -12.91 52.43 -6.53
C GLY A 936 -13.26 50.98 -6.22
N TRP A 937 -13.11 50.53 -4.97
CA TRP A 937 -13.50 49.18 -4.53
C TRP A 937 -15.02 49.11 -4.34
N ASP A 938 -15.67 48.11 -4.96
CA ASP A 938 -17.13 47.88 -4.93
C ASP A 938 -17.55 47.16 -3.64
N PHE A 939 -18.28 47.87 -2.77
CA PHE A 939 -18.75 47.42 -1.46
C PHE A 939 -20.27 47.23 -1.39
N VAL A 940 -20.69 46.22 -0.64
CA VAL A 940 -22.10 45.92 -0.40
C VAL A 940 -22.86 47.13 0.15
N GLY A 941 -23.81 47.62 -0.63
CA GLY A 941 -24.71 48.71 -0.27
C GLY A 941 -24.25 50.10 -0.72
N GLU A 942 -23.25 50.19 -1.60
CA GLU A 942 -23.02 51.39 -2.40
C GLU A 942 -23.24 51.11 -3.90
N THR A 943 -23.38 52.16 -4.70
CA THR A 943 -23.70 52.04 -6.13
C THR A 943 -22.82 52.92 -7.01
N ALA A 944 -21.75 53.49 -6.43
CA ALA A 944 -20.96 54.54 -7.07
C ALA A 944 -19.95 53.97 -8.07
N ASN A 945 -19.53 52.72 -7.89
CA ASN A 945 -18.46 52.06 -8.65
C ASN A 945 -18.89 50.71 -9.26
N GLY A 946 -20.13 50.27 -9.03
CA GLY A 946 -20.65 49.00 -9.53
C GLY A 946 -21.94 48.60 -8.85
N THR A 947 -22.43 47.41 -9.21
CA THR A 947 -23.51 46.70 -8.49
C THR A 947 -23.11 45.25 -8.26
N GLU A 948 -21.83 44.91 -8.38
CA GLU A 948 -21.35 43.53 -8.22
C GLU A 948 -21.06 43.19 -6.75
N ASP A 949 -21.02 44.20 -5.85
CA ASP A 949 -20.99 44.07 -4.39
C ASP A 949 -19.94 43.05 -3.91
N ILE A 950 -18.66 43.33 -4.19
CA ILE A 950 -17.55 42.37 -4.01
C ILE A 950 -17.06 42.31 -2.57
N TRP A 951 -16.97 43.46 -1.91
CA TRP A 951 -16.39 43.62 -0.58
C TRP A 951 -17.44 43.96 0.48
N ARG A 952 -17.17 43.59 1.72
CA ARG A 952 -17.96 43.96 2.89
C ARG A 952 -17.06 44.35 4.06
N MET A 953 -17.47 45.38 4.79
CA MET A 953 -16.95 45.72 6.11
C MET A 953 -18.10 45.83 7.10
N CYS A 954 -17.86 45.37 8.34
CA CYS A 954 -18.83 45.51 9.41
C CYS A 954 -18.88 46.97 9.89
N THR A 955 -20.07 47.42 10.29
CA THR A 955 -20.39 48.85 10.45
C THR A 955 -19.81 49.53 11.70
N ASP A 956 -18.89 48.88 12.41
CA ASP A 956 -18.19 49.42 13.57
C ASP A 956 -16.76 49.91 13.26
N GLY A 957 -16.26 49.67 12.04
CA GLY A 957 -14.91 50.12 11.63
C GLY A 957 -13.77 49.47 12.42
N THR A 958 -13.98 48.26 12.97
CA THR A 958 -12.95 47.52 13.73
C THR A 958 -12.31 46.37 12.96
N ALA A 959 -12.78 46.08 11.73
CA ALA A 959 -12.34 44.95 10.93
C ALA A 959 -11.81 45.38 9.54
N TYR A 960 -10.88 44.58 9.00
CA TYR A 960 -10.40 44.73 7.62
C TYR A 960 -11.52 44.40 6.61
N PRO A 961 -11.46 44.88 5.35
CA PRO A 961 -12.36 44.44 4.30
C PRO A 961 -12.30 42.92 4.13
N ARG A 962 -13.45 42.28 4.01
CA ARG A 962 -13.54 40.86 3.63
C ARG A 962 -14.39 40.74 2.39
N LEU A 963 -14.21 39.66 1.65
CA LEU A 963 -15.00 39.37 0.48
C LEU A 963 -16.43 39.03 0.90
N TRP A 964 -17.42 39.51 0.15
CA TRP A 964 -18.83 39.35 0.49
C TRP A 964 -19.24 37.89 0.71
N TRP A 965 -18.69 36.98 -0.10
CA TRP A 965 -19.02 35.55 -0.04
C TRP A 965 -18.50 34.86 1.23
N GLU A 966 -17.63 35.49 2.01
CA GLU A 966 -17.12 34.94 3.28
C GLU A 966 -18.13 35.02 4.43
N PHE A 967 -19.21 35.77 4.27
CA PHE A 967 -20.22 35.98 5.31
C PHE A 967 -21.36 34.98 5.14
N ALA A 968 -21.87 34.47 6.27
CA ALA A 968 -23.05 33.61 6.26
C ALA A 968 -24.24 34.37 5.64
N ALA A 969 -25.09 33.64 4.92
CA ALA A 969 -26.37 34.20 4.49
C ALA A 969 -27.15 34.66 5.75
N ALA A 970 -27.79 35.82 5.67
CA ALA A 970 -28.52 36.44 6.77
C ALA A 970 -27.71 36.99 7.97
N ASP A 971 -26.38 36.99 7.92
CA ASP A 971 -25.55 37.72 8.90
C ASP A 971 -25.65 39.23 8.60
N ILE A 972 -26.44 39.97 9.40
CA ILE A 972 -26.68 41.41 9.24
C ILE A 972 -25.59 42.22 9.94
N THR A 973 -25.18 41.77 11.13
CA THR A 973 -24.40 42.54 12.10
C THR A 973 -22.90 42.27 12.05
N CYS A 974 -22.48 41.09 11.59
CA CYS A 974 -21.15 40.60 11.20
C CYS A 974 -19.93 41.02 12.07
N PRO A 975 -18.85 40.22 12.11
CA PRO A 975 -18.65 38.91 11.49
C PRO A 975 -18.96 37.75 12.46
N ASP A 976 -19.81 37.97 13.45
CA ASP A 976 -20.18 37.02 14.52
C ASP A 976 -21.13 35.90 14.06
N GLY A 977 -21.51 35.89 12.78
CA GLY A 977 -22.45 34.93 12.19
C GLY A 977 -23.87 35.14 12.70
N VAL A 978 -24.84 34.40 12.16
CA VAL A 978 -26.26 34.68 12.40
C VAL A 978 -26.66 34.33 13.83
N ASN A 979 -26.94 35.34 14.64
CA ASN A 979 -27.26 35.19 16.05
C ASN A 979 -28.32 36.20 16.54
N LEU A 980 -28.42 36.34 17.87
CA LEU A 980 -29.40 37.21 18.52
C LEU A 980 -29.24 38.69 18.14
N SER A 981 -28.03 39.15 17.81
CA SER A 981 -27.77 40.49 17.27
C SER A 981 -28.45 40.68 15.91
N ASP A 982 -28.42 39.69 15.04
CA ASP A 982 -29.06 39.72 13.72
C ASP A 982 -30.56 39.64 13.82
N LEU A 983 -31.09 38.78 14.71
CA LEU A 983 -32.53 38.78 15.00
C LEU A 983 -32.99 40.13 15.53
N ALA A 984 -32.20 40.76 16.42
CA ALA A 984 -32.51 42.09 16.91
C ALA A 984 -32.48 43.12 15.77
N ALA A 985 -31.48 43.06 14.88
CA ALA A 985 -31.37 43.95 13.72
C ALA A 985 -32.56 43.78 12.74
N LEU A 986 -32.92 42.55 12.40
CA LEU A 986 -34.08 42.21 11.59
C LEU A 986 -35.38 42.70 12.25
N SER A 987 -35.55 42.45 13.56
CA SER A 987 -36.74 42.88 14.30
C SER A 987 -36.95 44.41 14.32
N ASN A 988 -35.86 45.18 14.31
CA ASN A 988 -35.90 46.65 14.26
C ASN A 988 -36.39 47.19 12.91
N THR A 989 -36.40 46.33 11.89
CA THR A 989 -36.71 46.68 10.49
C THR A 989 -37.95 45.94 9.98
N TRP A 990 -38.58 45.15 10.85
CA TRP A 990 -39.71 44.29 10.55
C TRP A 990 -40.87 45.07 9.94
N THR A 991 -41.42 44.56 8.84
CA THR A 991 -42.52 45.16 8.05
C THR A 991 -42.23 46.53 7.45
N LEU A 992 -40.98 47.01 7.51
CA LEU A 992 -40.59 48.24 6.84
C LEU A 992 -40.41 47.99 5.34
N SER A 993 -40.79 48.97 4.54
CA SER A 993 -40.54 49.05 3.10
C SER A 993 -39.41 50.05 2.80
N PRO A 994 -38.77 50.00 1.62
CA PRO A 994 -37.60 50.82 1.27
C PRO A 994 -37.74 52.34 1.44
N ASP A 995 -38.96 52.86 1.50
CA ASP A 995 -39.29 54.28 1.70
C ASP A 995 -39.41 54.68 3.18
N GLN A 996 -39.35 53.73 4.11
CA GLN A 996 -39.48 53.97 5.55
C GLN A 996 -38.12 54.29 6.21
N PRO A 997 -38.07 55.24 7.16
CA PRO A 997 -36.86 55.50 7.93
C PRO A 997 -36.47 54.28 8.76
N ASN A 998 -35.18 53.94 8.75
CA ASN A 998 -34.59 52.73 9.37
C ASN A 998 -34.87 51.41 8.64
N PHE A 999 -35.42 51.43 7.41
CA PHE A 999 -35.36 50.25 6.55
C PHE A 999 -33.90 49.84 6.38
N ASN A 1000 -33.60 48.59 6.71
CA ASN A 1000 -32.29 48.01 6.46
C ASN A 1000 -32.42 47.05 5.28
N PRO A 1001 -31.93 47.42 4.08
CA PRO A 1001 -31.98 46.52 2.91
C PRO A 1001 -31.25 45.21 3.17
N ARG A 1002 -30.35 45.16 4.15
CA ARG A 1002 -29.63 43.92 4.51
C ARG A 1002 -30.47 42.92 5.30
N ALA A 1003 -31.66 43.30 5.77
CA ALA A 1003 -32.58 42.41 6.48
C ALA A 1003 -33.68 41.83 5.56
N ASP A 1004 -33.68 42.22 4.28
CA ASP A 1004 -34.53 41.68 3.21
C ASP A 1004 -33.70 40.65 2.43
N PHE A 1005 -33.68 39.41 2.94
CA PHE A 1005 -32.82 38.35 2.43
C PHE A 1005 -33.37 37.71 1.15
N ASN A 1006 -34.69 37.79 0.94
CA ASN A 1006 -35.33 37.26 -0.27
C ASN A 1006 -35.43 38.30 -1.40
N ASN A 1007 -35.02 39.56 -1.14
CA ASN A 1007 -35.05 40.71 -2.05
C ASN A 1007 -36.45 41.02 -2.62
N ASP A 1008 -37.51 40.77 -1.86
CA ASP A 1008 -38.88 41.08 -2.28
C ASP A 1008 -39.33 42.51 -1.93
N SER A 1009 -38.42 43.30 -1.37
CA SER A 1009 -38.65 44.68 -0.90
C SER A 1009 -39.58 44.78 0.31
N THR A 1010 -39.81 43.69 1.05
CA THR A 1010 -40.57 43.66 2.29
C THR A 1010 -39.91 42.77 3.33
N ILE A 1011 -39.54 43.34 4.48
CA ILE A 1011 -38.92 42.55 5.55
C ILE A 1011 -40.00 41.84 6.35
N ASP A 1012 -40.14 40.52 6.18
CA ASP A 1012 -41.24 39.75 6.75
C ASP A 1012 -40.87 38.33 7.21
N ILE A 1013 -41.89 37.47 7.38
CA ILE A 1013 -41.73 36.11 7.86
C ILE A 1013 -40.82 35.25 6.96
N ALA A 1014 -40.75 35.56 5.67
CA ALA A 1014 -39.85 34.88 4.74
C ALA A 1014 -38.39 35.17 5.08
N ASP A 1015 -38.06 36.42 5.41
CA ASP A 1015 -36.71 36.79 5.85
C ASP A 1015 -36.35 36.19 7.20
N LEU A 1016 -37.29 36.17 8.14
CA LEU A 1016 -37.07 35.48 9.42
C LEU A 1016 -36.83 33.98 9.21
N THR A 1017 -37.45 33.38 8.20
CA THR A 1017 -37.24 31.96 7.88
C THR A 1017 -35.81 31.75 7.39
N ILE A 1018 -35.32 32.58 6.46
CA ILE A 1018 -33.93 32.53 5.97
C ILE A 1018 -32.94 32.77 7.11
N LEU A 1019 -33.23 33.74 8.00
CA LEU A 1019 -32.42 33.99 9.19
C LEU A 1019 -32.37 32.79 10.13
N ALA A 1020 -33.51 32.13 10.36
CA ALA A 1020 -33.60 30.95 11.21
C ALA A 1020 -32.88 29.74 10.61
N GLU A 1021 -32.92 29.58 9.28
CA GLU A 1021 -32.19 28.52 8.55
C GLU A 1021 -30.66 28.68 8.63
N ASN A 1022 -30.18 29.90 8.84
CA ASN A 1022 -28.75 30.21 8.96
C ASN A 1022 -28.29 30.44 10.40
N TRP A 1023 -29.18 30.26 11.38
CA TRP A 1023 -28.90 30.48 12.80
C TRP A 1023 -27.74 29.61 13.28
N LEU A 1024 -26.76 30.22 13.94
CA LEU A 1024 -25.71 29.48 14.62
C LEU A 1024 -26.33 28.65 15.75
N GLU A 1025 -26.32 27.31 15.64
CA GLU A 1025 -26.48 26.46 16.81
C GLU A 1025 -25.33 26.77 17.76
N ASP A 1026 -25.66 27.23 18.96
CA ASP A 1026 -24.77 27.63 20.04
C ASP A 1026 -23.75 26.50 20.30
N THR A 1027 -22.56 26.54 19.69
CA THR A 1027 -21.45 25.65 20.02
C THR A 1027 -20.84 26.14 21.32
N GLY A 1028 -21.50 25.76 22.42
CA GLY A 1028 -20.94 25.84 23.77
C GLY A 1028 -19.79 24.86 23.98
#